data_AF-A0A7S0G3Y0-F1
#
_entry.id   AF-A0A7S0G3Y0-F1
#
_cell.length_a   1.000
_cell.length_b   1.000
_cell.length_c   1.000
_cell.angle_alpha   90.00
_cell.angle_beta   90.00
_cell.angle_gamma   90.00
#
_symmetry.space_group_name_H-M   'P 1'
#
loop_
_entity.id
_entity.type
_entity.pdbx_description
1 polymer ?
#
loop_
_entity_poly.entity_id
_entity_poly.type
_entity_poly.pdbx_seq_one_letter_code
_entity_poly.pdbx_strand_id
1 'polypeptide(L)'
;KGDAAAKGSECSSSAGEGDDVSGEDDQVPSGYQAYGTTFDGRRFLVPETIDMFELLFTPRSWGLGEILVALVNTFNTLTMVLCRYIPTWYFIMTFLFWRVSYNVGIGYILLHQSRDFGFDRFLGGLRPEWNSLLRKIATTSVSRKLEETGQKGAKFVPEFESWMVFRLVSTLILSNDGQTYCILAWKLLEMPSVEDITIGHVLCFVFGTIVCILSIFAKRDAHDCVGDYAWYWGDFWFRLETSLTFDGVFELFPHPMYTVGYLAYYGLSLITRSHTLLVVSLLAHSLQIFFLAFIEEPHIQKIYGSEEEKAKKVTTGRNELFGLANFFPYRYADISTAVLLGQMVMTALFLNFGSKFYILQLCLWRIAHWMGLGTIMYLQSTNQFWTNKFAGRGYTRDEAFGEWRKLYNTSTVMNNAAFCAFAFRVAGLPYRDLLHALLPENLACIVGGMLLITSSFFVVTSVSESLGPDSWYYGDLFLELKSYKPNYDGLYRYMDNPGSAFGYLGDYGLALLFKSWPLFWISFCSQALSFAFVYIVEVPHMGRYYKDMRESAGVQKLVNEQISKIYEVPVIKKLTDGVTMRTVKSWSKLCEGVESQNETFAVSAREAKAKLLDKRSDVVKEIRAVAEYLRNHQVAVHARNLSKRAQQQLMYLDQEILELAKRAGLLASKMELDHQAHENGFGSSTEGVEPEKSEKKTQ
;
A
#
# COMPACT_ATOMS: atom_id res chain seq x y z
N LYS A 1 21.75 -51.31 43.77
CA LYS A 1 21.38 -49.98 44.32
C LYS A 1 21.20 -49.06 43.13
N GLY A 2 20.05 -48.78 42.55
CA GLY A 2 18.64 -48.84 42.90
C GLY A 2 18.02 -47.81 41.94
N ASP A 3 16.98 -48.22 41.20
CA ASP A 3 16.37 -47.54 40.06
C ASP A 3 15.91 -46.10 40.30
N ALA A 4 15.87 -45.26 39.24
CA ALA A 4 14.62 -44.71 38.67
C ALA A 4 14.81 -43.38 37.88
N ALA A 5 14.35 -43.44 36.63
CA ALA A 5 13.68 -42.42 35.80
C ALA A 5 13.72 -40.92 36.20
N ALA A 6 14.32 -40.10 35.32
CA ALA A 6 14.04 -38.67 35.23
C ALA A 6 12.93 -38.43 34.18
N LYS A 7 11.71 -38.16 34.65
CA LYS A 7 10.65 -37.52 33.86
C LYS A 7 10.83 -36.01 33.97
N GLY A 8 10.90 -35.34 32.82
CA GLY A 8 10.84 -33.88 32.73
C GLY A 8 9.48 -33.36 33.19
N SER A 9 9.50 -32.45 34.14
CA SER A 9 8.36 -31.61 34.51
C SER A 9 8.42 -30.35 33.65
N GLU A 10 7.34 -30.10 32.91
CA GLU A 10 6.99 -28.77 32.44
C GLU A 10 6.95 -27.83 33.65
N CYS A 11 7.60 -26.67 33.54
CA CYS A 11 7.45 -25.59 34.50
C CYS A 11 7.03 -24.35 33.73
N SER A 12 5.72 -24.13 33.71
CA SER A 12 5.11 -22.82 33.50
C SER A 12 5.73 -21.82 34.49
N SER A 13 6.43 -20.81 33.99
CA SER A 13 6.87 -19.70 34.83
C SER A 13 5.68 -18.77 35.11
N SER A 14 5.21 -18.89 36.34
CA SER A 14 4.20 -18.11 37.03
C SER A 14 4.32 -16.60 36.80
N ALA A 15 3.19 -16.00 36.41
CA ALA A 15 2.87 -14.62 36.77
C ALA A 15 3.02 -14.47 38.30
N GLY A 16 3.84 -13.52 38.73
CA GLY A 16 3.95 -13.16 40.13
C GLY A 16 2.69 -12.43 40.56
N GLU A 17 1.98 -13.02 41.52
CA GLU A 17 1.01 -12.33 42.38
C GLU A 17 1.71 -11.14 43.05
N GLY A 18 1.23 -9.94 42.74
CA GLY A 18 1.50 -8.72 43.47
C GLY A 18 0.17 -8.03 43.70
N ASP A 19 -0.33 -8.19 44.93
CA ASP A 19 -1.41 -7.48 45.60
C ASP A 19 -2.68 -7.13 44.79
N ASP A 20 -3.72 -7.94 45.01
CA ASP A 20 -5.13 -7.58 44.81
C ASP A 20 -5.47 -6.29 45.56
N VAL A 21 -5.38 -5.15 44.87
CA VAL A 21 -6.22 -3.99 45.18
C VAL A 21 -7.52 -4.18 44.43
N SER A 22 -8.51 -4.73 45.12
CA SER A 22 -9.91 -4.49 44.78
C SER A 22 -10.15 -2.97 44.77
N GLY A 23 -10.20 -2.38 43.59
CA GLY A 23 -10.45 -0.96 43.35
C GLY A 23 -11.39 -0.82 42.16
N GLU A 24 -12.31 0.13 42.26
CA GLU A 24 -13.48 0.36 41.43
C GLU A 24 -13.18 0.44 39.92
N ASP A 25 -14.21 0.20 39.09
CA ASP A 25 -14.25 0.64 37.69
C ASP A 25 -13.95 2.15 37.63
N ASP A 26 -12.68 2.51 37.52
CA ASP A 26 -12.22 3.88 37.27
C ASP A 26 -12.66 4.27 35.85
N GLN A 27 -13.91 4.71 35.72
CA GLN A 27 -14.38 5.40 34.52
C GLN A 27 -13.45 6.59 34.28
N VAL A 28 -12.65 6.51 33.21
CA VAL A 28 -11.75 7.58 32.80
C VAL A 28 -12.55 8.88 32.73
N PRO A 29 -12.13 9.96 33.42
CA PRO A 29 -12.91 11.19 33.47
C PRO A 29 -13.16 11.73 32.05
N SER A 30 -14.39 12.17 31.76
CA SER A 30 -14.77 12.80 30.48
C SER A 30 -13.73 13.85 30.06
N GLY A 31 -13.04 13.62 28.94
CA GLY A 31 -11.95 14.48 28.42
C GLY A 31 -10.53 13.88 28.49
N TYR A 32 -10.35 12.70 29.11
CA TYR A 32 -9.12 11.91 29.02
C TYR A 32 -9.38 10.61 28.26
N GLN A 33 -8.40 10.17 27.46
CA GLN A 33 -8.57 9.00 26.60
C GLN A 33 -7.99 7.72 27.22
N ALA A 34 -6.78 7.80 27.78
CA ALA A 34 -6.05 6.64 28.29
C ALA A 34 -4.93 7.05 29.27
N TYR A 35 -4.30 6.05 29.87
CA TYR A 35 -3.10 6.22 30.68
C TYR A 35 -1.83 6.21 29.81
N GLY A 36 -0.89 7.09 30.13
CA GLY A 36 0.45 7.11 29.55
C GLY A 36 1.50 6.86 30.63
N THR A 37 2.59 6.21 30.26
CA THR A 37 3.77 6.00 31.12
C THR A 37 4.97 6.74 30.54
N THR A 38 5.55 7.66 31.30
CA THR A 38 6.83 8.29 30.94
C THR A 38 7.98 7.27 31.03
N PHE A 39 9.13 7.60 30.43
CA PHE A 39 10.30 6.71 30.43
C PHE A 39 10.96 6.52 31.80
N ASP A 40 10.67 7.39 32.76
CA ASP A 40 11.07 7.25 34.17
C ASP A 40 10.03 6.47 35.01
N GLY A 41 8.95 5.96 34.39
CA GLY A 41 7.96 5.10 35.01
C GLY A 41 6.77 5.83 35.66
N ARG A 42 6.64 7.15 35.52
CA ARG A 42 5.47 7.88 36.04
C ARG A 42 4.26 7.65 35.12
N ARG A 43 3.16 7.19 35.72
CA ARG A 43 1.87 7.02 35.03
C ARG A 43 1.04 8.30 35.15
N PHE A 44 0.41 8.74 34.06
CA PHE A 44 -0.43 9.93 34.03
C PHE A 44 -1.62 9.75 33.07
N LEU A 45 -2.70 10.51 33.27
CA LEU A 45 -3.83 10.54 32.35
C LEU A 45 -3.50 11.41 31.14
N VAL A 46 -3.64 10.87 29.93
CA VAL A 46 -3.33 11.58 28.69
C VAL A 46 -4.56 12.38 28.24
N PRO A 47 -4.46 13.73 28.17
CA PRO A 47 -5.56 14.58 27.72
C PRO A 47 -5.99 14.26 26.28
N GLU A 48 -7.28 14.38 26.01
CA GLU A 48 -7.80 14.25 24.66
C GLU A 48 -7.33 15.43 23.77
N THR A 49 -6.67 15.12 22.66
CA THR A 49 -6.26 16.11 21.67
C THR A 49 -7.35 16.34 20.62
N ILE A 50 -7.25 17.43 19.87
CA ILE A 50 -8.11 17.66 18.68
C ILE A 50 -7.53 16.86 17.53
N ASP A 51 -8.37 16.09 16.85
CA ASP A 51 -7.99 15.28 15.70
C ASP A 51 -7.48 16.13 14.52
N MET A 52 -6.52 15.63 13.74
CA MET A 52 -5.94 16.36 12.61
C MET A 52 -6.99 16.69 11.53
N PHE A 53 -7.88 15.75 11.19
CA PHE A 53 -8.93 15.96 10.20
C PHE A 53 -10.01 16.89 10.75
N GLU A 54 -10.37 16.76 12.03
CA GLU A 54 -11.27 17.71 12.70
C GLU A 54 -10.72 19.14 12.64
N LEU A 55 -9.41 19.29 12.86
CA LEU A 55 -8.75 20.60 12.79
C LEU A 55 -8.86 21.24 11.40
N LEU A 56 -8.86 20.47 10.32
CA LEU A 56 -9.00 20.99 8.96
C LEU A 56 -10.38 21.61 8.71
N PHE A 57 -11.45 21.08 9.33
CA PHE A 57 -12.83 21.47 9.05
C PHE A 57 -13.46 22.36 10.12
N THR A 58 -12.81 22.55 11.27
CA THR A 58 -13.36 23.31 12.40
C THR A 58 -12.48 24.50 12.80
N PRO A 59 -12.45 25.61 12.03
CA PRO A 59 -11.62 26.77 12.36
C PRO A 59 -11.90 27.41 13.73
N ARG A 60 -13.08 27.16 14.31
CA ARG A 60 -13.47 27.68 15.64
C ARG A 60 -12.64 27.08 16.78
N SER A 61 -12.10 25.87 16.60
CA SER A 61 -11.33 25.18 17.63
C SER A 61 -9.83 25.54 17.59
N TRP A 62 -9.40 26.38 16.64
CA TRP A 62 -7.99 26.73 16.46
C TRP A 62 -7.43 27.56 17.62
N GLY A 63 -6.29 27.13 18.15
CA GLY A 63 -5.45 27.90 19.05
C GLY A 63 -4.54 28.87 18.29
N LEU A 64 -3.65 29.55 19.05
CA LEU A 64 -2.69 30.49 18.46
C LEU A 64 -1.70 29.79 17.52
N GLY A 65 -1.33 28.54 17.84
CA GLY A 65 -0.44 27.75 17.00
C GLY A 65 -1.08 27.41 15.65
N GLU A 66 -2.34 26.98 15.65
CA GLU A 66 -3.05 26.60 14.44
C GLU A 66 -3.37 27.81 13.55
N ILE A 67 -3.62 28.99 14.15
CA ILE A 67 -3.72 30.26 13.41
C ILE A 67 -2.41 30.58 12.69
N LEU A 68 -1.25 30.38 13.35
CA LEU A 68 0.05 30.58 12.70
C LEU A 68 0.24 29.64 11.51
N VAL A 69 -0.11 28.36 11.66
CA VAL A 69 -0.07 27.39 10.55
C VAL A 69 -0.97 27.86 9.39
N ALA A 70 -2.19 28.29 9.69
CA ALA A 70 -3.14 28.78 8.70
C ALA A 70 -2.64 30.04 7.95
N LEU A 71 -1.93 30.95 8.63
CA LEU A 71 -1.33 32.13 8.00
C LEU A 71 -0.25 31.75 6.99
N VAL A 72 0.64 30.82 7.32
CA VAL A 72 1.68 30.33 6.39
C VAL A 72 1.03 29.60 5.20
N ASN A 73 0.03 28.77 5.46
CA ASN A 73 -0.71 28.10 4.39
C ASN A 73 -1.44 29.10 3.48
N THR A 74 -2.00 30.17 4.05
CA THR A 74 -2.66 31.24 3.29
C THR A 74 -1.65 31.97 2.40
N PHE A 75 -0.44 32.24 2.91
CA PHE A 75 0.65 32.80 2.12
C PHE A 75 1.01 31.89 0.94
N ASN A 76 1.16 30.58 1.14
CA ASN A 76 1.40 29.65 0.05
C ASN A 76 0.25 29.66 -0.98
N THR A 77 -1.01 29.65 -0.54
CA THR A 77 -2.18 29.75 -1.44
C THR A 77 -2.15 31.03 -2.28
N LEU A 78 -1.69 32.16 -1.72
CA LEU A 78 -1.54 33.40 -2.48
C LEU A 78 -0.53 33.25 -3.62
N THR A 79 0.56 32.50 -3.41
CA THR A 79 1.53 32.20 -4.48
C THR A 79 0.91 31.38 -5.62
N MET A 80 -0.09 30.53 -5.32
CA MET A 80 -0.85 29.78 -6.33
C MET A 80 -1.66 30.72 -7.24
N VAL A 81 -2.29 31.76 -6.69
CA VAL A 81 -3.02 32.76 -7.50
C VAL A 81 -2.06 33.53 -8.41
N LEU A 82 -0.85 33.80 -7.92
CA LEU A 82 0.21 34.49 -8.66
C LEU A 82 1.08 33.55 -9.51
N CYS A 83 0.69 32.27 -9.67
CA CYS A 83 1.54 31.26 -10.28
C CYS A 83 1.91 31.56 -11.74
N ARG A 84 1.13 32.38 -12.45
CA ARG A 84 1.43 32.81 -13.82
C ARG A 84 2.68 33.69 -13.89
N TYR A 85 2.97 34.47 -12.85
CA TYR A 85 4.09 35.40 -12.80
C TYR A 85 5.32 34.83 -12.08
N ILE A 86 5.11 33.79 -11.27
CA ILE A 86 6.17 33.16 -10.49
C ILE A 86 6.76 31.98 -11.30
N PRO A 87 8.10 31.89 -11.41
CA PRO A 87 8.76 30.82 -12.16
C PRO A 87 8.60 29.46 -11.46
N THR A 88 8.55 28.38 -12.24
CA THR A 88 8.34 27.01 -11.72
C THR A 88 9.37 26.58 -10.67
N TRP A 89 10.63 27.03 -10.80
CA TRP A 89 11.68 26.67 -9.84
C TRP A 89 11.35 27.14 -8.41
N TYR A 90 10.62 28.25 -8.24
CA TYR A 90 10.20 28.71 -6.92
C TYR A 90 9.32 27.66 -6.23
N PHE A 91 8.30 27.15 -6.93
CA PHE A 91 7.39 26.14 -6.39
C PHE A 91 8.10 24.83 -6.08
N ILE A 92 9.07 24.43 -6.92
CA ILE A 92 9.92 23.26 -6.65
C ILE A 92 10.73 23.49 -5.38
N MET A 93 11.41 24.62 -5.24
CA MET A 93 12.24 24.92 -4.07
C MET A 93 11.41 25.06 -2.79
N THR A 94 10.24 25.67 -2.86
CA THR A 94 9.32 25.77 -1.71
C THR A 94 8.85 24.39 -1.27
N PHE A 95 8.44 23.52 -2.20
CA PHE A 95 8.09 22.14 -1.86
C PHE A 95 9.29 21.38 -1.28
N LEU A 96 10.47 21.47 -1.90
CA LEU A 96 11.68 20.80 -1.42
C LEU A 96 12.09 21.27 -0.01
N PHE A 97 11.93 22.57 0.29
CA PHE A 97 12.19 23.10 1.63
C PHE A 97 11.31 22.42 2.67
N TRP A 98 10.00 22.33 2.45
CA TRP A 98 9.07 21.67 3.38
C TRP A 98 9.30 20.16 3.43
N ARG A 99 9.63 19.53 2.30
CA ARG A 99 9.97 18.12 2.22
C ARG A 99 11.20 17.76 3.04
N VAL A 100 12.27 18.53 2.90
CA VAL A 100 13.50 18.35 3.69
C VAL A 100 13.22 18.66 5.16
N SER A 101 12.44 19.69 5.47
CA SER A 101 12.03 20.00 6.84
C SER A 101 11.23 18.85 7.47
N TYR A 102 10.36 18.20 6.70
CA TYR A 102 9.63 17.01 7.12
C TYR A 102 10.61 15.86 7.36
N ASN A 103 11.23 15.30 6.33
CA ASN A 103 11.93 14.02 6.51
C ASN A 103 13.29 14.15 7.20
N VAL A 104 14.04 15.24 6.96
CA VAL A 104 15.36 15.45 7.58
C VAL A 104 15.24 16.27 8.85
N GLY A 105 14.46 17.36 8.84
CA GLY A 105 14.30 18.23 10.01
C GLY A 105 13.61 17.54 11.18
N ILE A 106 12.40 17.01 10.97
CA ILE A 106 11.70 16.23 12.01
C ILE A 106 12.52 14.98 12.36
N GLY A 107 13.08 14.29 11.36
CA GLY A 107 13.96 13.13 11.60
C GLY A 107 15.13 13.43 12.54
N TYR A 108 15.80 14.58 12.37
CA TYR A 108 16.87 15.03 13.25
C TYR A 108 16.38 15.28 14.68
N ILE A 109 15.23 15.96 14.84
CA ILE A 109 14.62 16.23 16.16
C ILE A 109 14.31 14.92 16.87
N LEU A 110 13.60 14.01 16.20
CA LEU A 110 13.19 12.71 16.72
C LEU A 110 14.39 11.82 17.07
N LEU A 111 15.43 11.80 16.23
CA LEU A 111 16.63 11.02 16.49
C LEU A 111 17.33 11.44 17.79
N HIS A 112 17.45 12.75 18.03
CA HIS A 112 18.05 13.26 19.27
C HIS A 112 17.11 13.05 20.45
N GLN A 113 15.80 13.27 20.26
CA GLN A 113 14.82 12.98 21.31
C GLN A 113 14.90 11.52 21.77
N SER A 114 14.95 10.56 20.85
CA SER A 114 15.05 9.14 21.19
C SER A 114 16.36 8.75 21.87
N ARG A 115 17.47 9.40 21.55
CA ARG A 115 18.81 9.05 22.05
C ARG A 115 19.11 9.68 23.40
N ASP A 116 18.83 10.96 23.55
CA ASP A 116 19.32 11.78 24.66
C ASP A 116 18.35 12.88 25.12
N PHE A 117 17.05 12.72 24.83
CA PHE A 117 16.00 13.69 25.16
C PHE A 117 16.34 15.10 24.65
N GLY A 118 16.95 15.18 23.45
CA GLY A 118 17.52 16.41 22.91
C GLY A 118 16.51 17.54 22.72
N PHE A 119 15.25 17.24 22.37
CA PHE A 119 14.22 18.26 22.23
C PHE A 119 13.77 18.82 23.59
N ASP A 120 13.63 17.95 24.59
CA ASP A 120 13.34 18.36 25.97
C ASP A 120 14.46 19.26 26.54
N ARG A 121 15.72 18.89 26.30
CA ARG A 121 16.88 19.71 26.68
C ARG A 121 16.90 21.05 25.96
N PHE A 122 16.57 21.07 24.66
CA PHE A 122 16.45 22.31 23.89
C PHE A 122 15.41 23.24 24.51
N LEU A 123 14.20 22.75 24.79
CA LEU A 123 13.15 23.56 25.42
C LEU A 123 13.55 24.01 26.84
N GLY A 124 14.17 23.13 27.62
CA GLY A 124 14.66 23.46 28.96
C GLY A 124 15.78 24.51 28.98
N GLY A 125 16.56 24.61 27.89
CA GLY A 125 17.61 25.61 27.72
C GLY A 125 17.12 26.99 27.26
N LEU A 126 15.85 27.11 26.84
CA LEU A 126 15.27 28.41 26.49
C LEU A 126 15.08 29.27 27.75
N ARG A 127 15.04 30.61 27.57
CA ARG A 127 14.68 31.49 28.70
C ARG A 127 13.28 31.11 29.22
N PRO A 128 13.03 31.18 30.54
CA PRO A 128 11.76 30.72 31.13
C PRO A 128 10.52 31.32 30.50
N GLU A 129 10.57 32.61 30.13
CA GLU A 129 9.48 33.33 29.46
C GLU A 129 9.15 32.72 28.09
N TRP A 130 10.17 32.40 27.29
CA TRP A 130 9.99 31.80 25.96
C TRP A 130 9.52 30.35 26.06
N ASN A 131 10.05 29.57 26.99
CA ASN A 131 9.62 28.19 27.22
C ASN A 131 8.15 28.13 27.63
N SER A 132 7.75 28.96 28.60
CA SER A 132 6.35 29.09 29.05
C SER A 132 5.41 29.55 27.93
N LEU A 133 5.84 30.54 27.14
CA LEU A 133 5.05 31.02 26.01
C LEU A 133 4.81 29.94 24.95
N LEU A 134 5.85 29.21 24.55
CA LEU A 134 5.74 28.14 23.55
C LEU A 134 4.82 27.01 24.02
N ARG A 135 4.99 26.55 25.26
CA ARG A 135 4.13 25.52 25.86
C ARG A 135 2.68 25.98 25.91
N LYS A 136 2.43 27.21 26.36
CA LYS A 136 1.08 27.78 26.39
C LYS A 136 0.44 27.88 25.01
N ILE A 137 1.19 28.31 23.99
CA ILE A 137 0.70 28.37 22.60
C ILE A 137 0.34 26.96 22.13
N ALA A 138 1.21 25.98 22.36
CA ALA A 138 1.04 24.61 21.91
C ALA A 138 -0.11 23.87 22.62
N THR A 139 -0.38 24.17 23.89
CA THR A 139 -1.46 23.52 24.65
C THR A 139 -2.81 24.26 24.54
N THR A 140 -2.87 25.42 23.87
CA THR A 140 -4.10 26.24 23.84
C THR A 140 -5.32 25.49 23.29
N SER A 141 -5.14 24.70 22.22
CA SER A 141 -6.22 23.93 21.60
C SER A 141 -6.74 22.82 22.52
N VAL A 142 -5.82 22.08 23.16
CA VAL A 142 -6.15 21.04 24.16
C VAL A 142 -6.83 21.65 25.39
N SER A 143 -6.29 22.74 25.93
CA SER A 143 -6.87 23.42 27.09
C SER A 143 -8.31 23.90 26.82
N ARG A 144 -8.60 24.37 25.60
CA ARG A 144 -9.97 24.78 25.24
C ARG A 144 -10.94 23.60 25.19
N LYS A 145 -10.52 22.47 24.60
CA LYS A 145 -11.31 21.24 24.57
C LYS A 145 -11.58 20.68 25.97
N LEU A 146 -10.58 20.75 26.86
CA LEU A 146 -10.75 20.39 28.27
C LEU A 146 -11.68 21.35 29.02
N GLU A 147 -11.64 22.65 28.72
CA GLU A 147 -12.60 23.61 29.28
C GLU A 147 -14.04 23.33 28.85
N GLU A 148 -14.25 22.95 27.59
CA GLU A 148 -15.57 22.55 27.07
C GLU A 148 -16.12 21.29 27.73
N THR A 149 -15.23 20.37 28.16
CA THR A 149 -15.57 19.15 28.89
C THR A 149 -15.61 19.33 30.42
N GLY A 150 -15.44 20.56 30.92
CA GLY A 150 -15.59 20.91 32.34
C GLY A 150 -14.30 20.85 33.18
N GLN A 151 -13.14 20.60 32.56
CA GLN A 151 -11.86 20.42 33.24
C GLN A 151 -10.95 21.66 33.14
N LYS A 152 -11.38 22.76 33.75
CA LYS A 152 -10.65 24.03 33.70
C LYS A 152 -9.35 23.99 34.52
N GLY A 153 -8.23 24.38 33.90
CA GLY A 153 -6.94 24.53 34.58
C GLY A 153 -6.17 23.24 34.81
N ALA A 154 -6.43 22.20 34.01
CA ALA A 154 -5.66 20.96 34.02
C ALA A 154 -4.15 21.23 33.87
N LYS A 155 -3.34 20.57 34.72
CA LYS A 155 -1.88 20.62 34.64
C LYS A 155 -1.37 19.43 33.86
N PHE A 156 -0.42 19.69 32.98
CA PHE A 156 0.17 18.66 32.13
C PHE A 156 1.55 18.24 32.64
N VAL A 157 1.93 16.99 32.36
CA VAL A 157 3.30 16.54 32.62
C VAL A 157 4.26 17.18 31.62
N PRO A 158 5.53 17.46 32.00
CA PRO A 158 6.49 18.15 31.14
C PRO A 158 6.71 17.49 29.78
N GLU A 159 6.67 16.15 29.75
CA GLU A 159 6.83 15.30 28.57
C GLU A 159 5.66 15.50 27.58
N PHE A 160 4.42 15.58 28.08
CA PHE A 160 3.23 15.85 27.27
C PHE A 160 3.26 17.27 26.70
N GLU A 161 3.59 18.26 27.51
CA GLU A 161 3.72 19.64 27.03
C GLU A 161 4.82 19.79 25.98
N SER A 162 5.94 19.09 26.15
CA SER A 162 7.03 19.06 25.18
C SER A 162 6.59 18.42 23.86
N TRP A 163 5.91 17.28 23.93
CA TRP A 163 5.28 16.65 22.78
C TRP A 163 4.29 17.58 22.07
N MET A 164 3.48 18.35 22.81
CA MET A 164 2.56 19.33 22.21
C MET A 164 3.29 20.42 21.42
N VAL A 165 4.44 20.92 21.92
CA VAL A 165 5.26 21.88 21.17
C VAL A 165 5.81 21.24 19.89
N PHE A 166 6.32 20.01 19.98
CA PHE A 166 6.77 19.26 18.81
C PHE A 166 5.64 18.99 17.81
N ARG A 167 4.45 18.63 18.29
CA ARG A 167 3.25 18.42 17.49
C ARG A 167 2.91 19.67 16.70
N LEU A 168 2.94 20.85 17.32
CA LEU A 168 2.72 22.12 16.61
C LEU A 168 3.76 22.37 15.49
N VAL A 169 5.04 22.10 15.77
CA VAL A 169 6.11 22.18 14.75
C VAL A 169 5.85 21.21 13.59
N SER A 170 5.46 19.98 13.92
CA SER A 170 5.13 18.94 12.94
C SER A 170 3.91 19.32 12.11
N THR A 171 2.83 19.82 12.73
CA THR A 171 1.62 20.29 12.02
C THR A 171 1.96 21.40 11.04
N LEU A 172 2.80 22.36 11.43
CA LEU A 172 3.27 23.42 10.54
C LEU A 172 3.99 22.81 9.33
N ILE A 173 4.95 21.92 9.54
CA ILE A 173 5.75 21.33 8.47
C ILE A 173 4.91 20.44 7.55
N LEU A 174 4.14 19.49 8.11
CA LEU A 174 3.37 18.52 7.34
C LEU A 174 2.26 19.19 6.51
N SER A 175 1.58 20.19 7.09
CA SER A 175 0.53 20.91 6.38
C SER A 175 1.08 21.68 5.19
N ASN A 176 2.21 22.36 5.38
CA ASN A 176 2.86 23.12 4.31
C ASN A 176 3.50 22.21 3.25
N ASP A 177 4.09 21.07 3.64
CA ASP A 177 4.63 20.07 2.70
C ASP A 177 3.54 19.56 1.76
N GLY A 178 2.40 19.10 2.30
CA GLY A 178 1.28 18.62 1.49
C GLY A 178 0.67 19.71 0.61
N GLN A 179 0.49 20.92 1.15
CA GLN A 179 -0.11 22.02 0.40
C GLN A 179 0.80 22.50 -0.74
N THR A 180 2.09 22.70 -0.48
CA THR A 180 3.03 23.18 -1.50
C THR A 180 3.27 22.16 -2.60
N TYR A 181 3.16 20.86 -2.28
CA TYR A 181 3.10 19.80 -3.31
C TYR A 181 1.88 19.95 -4.23
N CYS A 182 0.68 20.15 -3.67
CA CYS A 182 -0.54 20.37 -4.44
C CYS A 182 -0.46 21.64 -5.31
N ILE A 183 0.14 22.72 -4.79
CA ILE A 183 0.36 23.96 -5.55
C ILE A 183 1.36 23.72 -6.70
N LEU A 184 2.43 22.95 -6.47
CA LEU A 184 3.36 22.57 -7.52
C LEU A 184 2.66 21.73 -8.60
N ALA A 185 1.82 20.76 -8.20
CA ALA A 185 1.02 19.97 -9.13
C ALA A 185 0.08 20.86 -9.96
N TRP A 186 -0.57 21.84 -9.33
CA TRP A 186 -1.40 22.83 -10.01
C TRP A 186 -0.61 23.67 -11.02
N LYS A 187 0.58 24.16 -10.63
CA LYS A 187 1.48 24.93 -11.51
C LYS A 187 1.93 24.12 -12.74
N LEU A 188 2.08 22.81 -12.59
CA LEU A 188 2.51 21.88 -13.64
C LEU A 188 1.35 21.23 -14.39
N LEU A 189 0.10 21.58 -14.08
CA LEU A 189 -1.07 21.02 -14.74
C LEU A 189 -1.19 21.60 -16.16
N GLU A 190 -0.91 20.76 -17.14
CA GLU A 190 -1.10 21.08 -18.55
C GLU A 190 -2.38 20.44 -19.09
N MET A 191 -3.41 21.26 -19.31
CA MET A 191 -4.65 20.81 -19.93
C MET A 191 -4.49 20.78 -21.45
N PRO A 192 -4.69 19.63 -22.12
CA PRO A 192 -4.66 19.56 -23.58
C PRO A 192 -5.78 20.41 -24.18
N SER A 193 -5.57 20.92 -25.40
CA SER A 193 -6.65 21.54 -26.17
C SER A 193 -7.76 20.51 -26.42
N VAL A 194 -9.00 20.95 -26.61
CA VAL A 194 -10.15 20.03 -26.84
C VAL A 194 -9.92 19.12 -28.05
N GLU A 195 -9.18 19.63 -29.05
CA GLU A 195 -8.87 18.93 -30.30
C GLU A 195 -7.76 17.86 -30.10
N ASP A 196 -6.91 18.01 -29.09
CA ASP A 196 -5.76 17.13 -28.79
C ASP A 196 -6.04 16.08 -27.70
N ILE A 197 -7.30 15.91 -27.27
CA ILE A 197 -7.66 14.94 -26.24
C ILE A 197 -7.56 13.52 -26.82
N THR A 198 -6.55 12.78 -26.36
CA THR A 198 -6.37 11.35 -26.67
C THR A 198 -6.99 10.48 -25.58
N ILE A 199 -7.25 9.21 -25.91
CA ILE A 199 -7.67 8.19 -24.91
C ILE A 199 -6.63 8.10 -23.78
N GLY A 200 -5.33 8.26 -24.09
CA GLY A 200 -4.28 8.29 -23.08
C GLY A 200 -4.44 9.41 -22.06
N HIS A 201 -4.86 10.61 -22.48
CA HIS A 201 -5.16 11.72 -21.57
C HIS A 201 -6.31 11.39 -20.62
N VAL A 202 -7.40 10.82 -21.14
CA VAL A 202 -8.56 10.41 -20.34
C VAL A 202 -8.17 9.32 -19.35
N LEU A 203 -7.41 8.31 -19.78
CA LEU A 203 -6.96 7.22 -18.92
C LEU A 203 -6.05 7.72 -17.80
N CYS A 204 -5.09 8.60 -18.09
CA CYS A 204 -4.21 9.17 -17.06
C CYS A 204 -5.01 9.98 -16.02
N PHE A 205 -5.98 10.77 -16.47
CA PHE A 205 -6.83 11.55 -15.58
C PHE A 205 -7.71 10.65 -14.69
N VAL A 206 -8.41 9.69 -15.29
CA VAL A 206 -9.31 8.77 -14.58
C VAL A 206 -8.52 7.90 -13.60
N PHE A 207 -7.45 7.25 -14.06
CA PHE A 207 -6.65 6.38 -13.22
C PHE A 207 -5.91 7.19 -12.14
N GLY A 208 -5.34 8.34 -12.48
CA GLY A 208 -4.71 9.22 -11.50
C GLY A 208 -5.68 9.69 -10.42
N THR A 209 -6.93 10.00 -10.78
CA THR A 209 -7.98 10.36 -9.83
C THR A 209 -8.34 9.20 -8.90
N ILE A 210 -8.53 8.00 -9.46
CA ILE A 210 -8.80 6.78 -8.65
C ILE A 210 -7.66 6.54 -7.66
N VAL A 211 -6.41 6.64 -8.10
CA VAL A 211 -5.22 6.45 -7.27
C VAL A 211 -5.13 7.51 -6.15
N CYS A 212 -5.44 8.78 -6.44
CA CYS A 212 -5.52 9.82 -5.42
C CYS A 212 -6.61 9.54 -4.38
N ILE A 213 -7.79 9.11 -4.82
CA ILE A 213 -8.90 8.76 -3.94
C ILE A 213 -8.50 7.60 -3.01
N LEU A 214 -7.93 6.52 -3.56
CA LEU A 214 -7.43 5.39 -2.78
C LEU A 214 -6.38 5.82 -1.74
N SER A 215 -5.49 6.74 -2.11
CA SER A 215 -4.47 7.29 -1.21
C SER A 215 -5.07 8.04 -0.02
N ILE A 216 -6.13 8.83 -0.25
CA ILE A 216 -6.83 9.58 0.80
C ILE A 216 -7.55 8.61 1.73
N PHE A 217 -8.23 7.60 1.17
CA PHE A 217 -8.88 6.55 1.96
C PHE A 217 -7.87 5.81 2.84
N ALA A 218 -6.74 5.37 2.28
CA ALA A 218 -5.70 4.69 3.05
C ALA A 218 -5.11 5.56 4.17
N LYS A 219 -4.95 6.87 3.95
CA LYS A 219 -4.48 7.80 4.99
C LYS A 219 -5.49 7.98 6.10
N ARG A 220 -6.77 8.12 5.76
CA ARG A 220 -7.85 8.26 6.76
C ARG A 220 -7.99 6.99 7.58
N ASP A 221 -8.06 5.83 6.92
CA ASP A 221 -8.20 4.54 7.59
C ASP A 221 -6.99 4.24 8.49
N ALA A 222 -5.77 4.55 8.03
CA ALA A 222 -4.58 4.45 8.88
C ALA A 222 -4.63 5.39 10.09
N HIS A 223 -5.10 6.62 9.91
CA HIS A 223 -5.26 7.58 11.00
C HIS A 223 -6.26 7.08 12.03
N ASP A 224 -7.41 6.56 11.58
CA ASP A 224 -8.46 6.03 12.46
C ASP A 224 -7.94 4.86 13.33
N CYS A 225 -6.99 4.07 12.82
CA CYS A 225 -6.36 2.97 13.56
C CYS A 225 -5.31 3.42 14.59
N VAL A 226 -4.46 4.40 14.24
CA VAL A 226 -3.31 4.79 15.09
C VAL A 226 -3.59 5.95 16.03
N GLY A 227 -4.57 6.80 15.68
CA GLY A 227 -4.91 8.02 16.40
C GLY A 227 -3.86 9.13 16.31
N ASP A 228 -4.20 10.30 16.86
CA ASP A 228 -3.38 11.52 16.79
C ASP A 228 -2.03 11.38 17.51
N TYR A 229 -1.99 10.61 18.60
CA TYR A 229 -0.75 10.35 19.36
C TYR A 229 0.34 9.70 18.49
N ALA A 230 0.03 8.59 17.81
CA ALA A 230 0.98 7.90 16.96
C ALA A 230 1.20 8.65 15.63
N TRP A 231 0.20 9.35 15.10
CA TRP A 231 0.34 10.18 13.90
C TRP A 231 1.42 11.26 14.03
N TYR A 232 1.63 11.77 15.25
CA TYR A 232 2.67 12.76 15.58
C TYR A 232 3.81 12.18 16.44
N TRP A 233 4.14 10.90 16.28
CA TRP A 233 5.31 10.26 16.92
C TRP A 233 5.40 10.48 18.45
N GLY A 234 4.27 10.42 19.15
CA GLY A 234 4.23 10.67 20.59
C GLY A 234 4.99 9.64 21.44
N ASP A 235 5.25 8.46 20.89
CA ASP A 235 6.08 7.40 21.48
C ASP A 235 7.53 7.82 21.72
N PHE A 236 8.01 8.90 21.08
CA PHE A 236 9.30 9.51 21.37
C PHE A 236 9.36 10.27 22.72
N TRP A 237 8.22 10.57 23.35
CA TRP A 237 8.15 11.28 24.64
C TRP A 237 7.66 10.41 25.79
N PHE A 238 6.60 9.63 25.58
CA PHE A 238 6.02 8.75 26.59
C PHE A 238 5.32 7.59 25.91
N ARG A 239 5.06 6.48 26.60
CA ARG A 239 4.34 5.32 26.08
C ARG A 239 2.85 5.41 26.39
N LEU A 240 1.98 5.19 25.42
CA LEU A 240 0.55 5.09 25.64
C LEU A 240 0.15 3.65 25.97
N GLU A 241 -0.60 3.43 27.04
CA GLU A 241 -1.10 2.11 27.47
C GLU A 241 -2.37 1.73 26.70
N THR A 242 -2.26 1.65 25.38
CA THR A 242 -3.33 1.22 24.48
C THR A 242 -2.84 0.08 23.60
N SER A 243 -3.61 -0.99 23.49
CA SER A 243 -3.35 -2.01 22.48
C SER A 243 -3.62 -1.44 21.10
N LEU A 244 -2.60 -1.21 20.27
CA LEU A 244 -2.82 -0.99 18.84
C LEU A 244 -3.47 -2.26 18.28
N THR A 245 -4.74 -2.18 17.90
CA THR A 245 -5.34 -3.23 17.07
C THR A 245 -4.91 -2.95 15.63
N PHE A 246 -4.17 -3.88 15.04
CA PHE A 246 -3.72 -3.78 13.65
C PHE A 246 -4.89 -4.15 12.72
N ASP A 247 -5.89 -3.29 12.68
CA ASP A 247 -7.10 -3.45 11.85
C ASP A 247 -7.02 -2.62 10.56
N GLY A 248 -7.94 -2.85 9.63
CA GLY A 248 -8.08 -2.06 8.41
C GLY A 248 -6.85 -2.13 7.49
N VAL A 249 -6.36 -0.98 7.02
CA VAL A 249 -5.27 -0.88 6.05
C VAL A 249 -3.92 -1.42 6.57
N PHE A 250 -3.73 -1.52 7.90
CA PHE A 250 -2.53 -2.12 8.51
C PHE A 250 -2.48 -3.65 8.39
N GLU A 251 -3.60 -4.32 8.12
CA GLU A 251 -3.60 -5.74 7.78
C GLU A 251 -2.92 -6.01 6.42
N LEU A 252 -2.95 -5.01 5.53
CA LEU A 252 -2.50 -5.13 4.15
C LEU A 252 -1.09 -4.60 3.94
N PHE A 253 -0.74 -3.54 4.65
CA PHE A 253 0.52 -2.83 4.45
C PHE A 253 1.20 -2.57 5.80
N PRO A 254 2.53 -2.71 5.89
CA PRO A 254 3.26 -2.47 7.12
C PRO A 254 3.18 -1.02 7.58
N HIS A 255 3.43 -0.10 6.64
CA HIS A 255 3.34 1.34 6.90
C HIS A 255 2.41 1.95 5.84
N PRO A 256 1.09 1.78 6.00
CA PRO A 256 0.09 2.23 5.02
C PRO A 256 0.18 3.74 4.78
N MET A 257 0.53 4.52 5.80
CA MET A 257 0.74 5.96 5.71
C MET A 257 1.89 6.35 4.78
N TYR A 258 2.94 5.53 4.73
CA TYR A 258 4.16 5.77 3.96
C TYR A 258 4.21 5.00 2.65
N THR A 259 3.29 4.06 2.43
CA THR A 259 3.21 3.26 1.19
C THR A 259 2.00 3.69 0.37
N VAL A 260 0.82 3.12 0.65
CA VAL A 260 -0.43 3.43 -0.07
C VAL A 260 -0.83 4.90 0.10
N GLY A 261 -0.53 5.49 1.25
CA GLY A 261 -0.74 6.91 1.51
C GLY A 261 0.06 7.83 0.59
N TYR A 262 1.13 7.37 -0.06
CA TYR A 262 1.89 8.15 -1.04
C TYR A 262 1.38 7.99 -2.48
N LEU A 263 0.36 7.15 -2.72
CA LEU A 263 -0.21 6.96 -4.05
C LEU A 263 -0.69 8.27 -4.70
N ALA A 264 -1.17 9.24 -3.91
CA ALA A 264 -1.58 10.56 -4.40
C ALA A 264 -0.45 11.30 -5.15
N TYR A 265 0.82 11.07 -4.81
CA TYR A 265 1.95 11.67 -5.51
C TYR A 265 2.03 11.17 -6.96
N TYR A 266 1.89 9.86 -7.13
CA TYR A 266 1.84 9.24 -8.46
C TYR A 266 0.56 9.57 -9.21
N GLY A 267 -0.59 9.59 -8.51
CA GLY A 267 -1.87 9.98 -9.09
C GLY A 267 -1.85 11.41 -9.65
N LEU A 268 -1.32 12.37 -8.90
CA LEU A 268 -1.15 13.75 -9.36
C LEU A 268 -0.11 13.87 -10.48
N SER A 269 0.95 13.06 -10.46
CA SER A 269 1.91 12.98 -11.58
C SER A 269 1.26 12.50 -12.88
N LEU A 270 0.30 11.57 -12.79
CA LEU A 270 -0.47 11.10 -13.94
C LEU A 270 -1.49 12.13 -14.42
N ILE A 271 -2.21 12.77 -13.51
CA ILE A 271 -3.19 13.83 -13.85
C ILE A 271 -2.48 15.00 -14.54
N THR A 272 -1.35 15.43 -14.02
CA THR A 272 -0.55 16.53 -14.59
C THR A 272 0.26 16.12 -15.81
N ARG A 273 0.50 14.81 -16.00
CA ARG A 273 1.37 14.24 -17.03
C ARG A 273 2.79 14.84 -17.01
N SER A 274 3.24 15.29 -15.84
CA SER A 274 4.50 15.99 -15.69
C SER A 274 5.62 15.07 -15.20
N HIS A 275 6.67 14.90 -16.02
CA HIS A 275 7.88 14.19 -15.59
C HIS A 275 8.58 14.89 -14.43
N THR A 276 8.51 16.22 -14.37
CA THR A 276 9.05 17.00 -13.24
C THR A 276 8.33 16.63 -11.94
N LEU A 277 6.99 16.59 -11.95
CA LEU A 277 6.22 16.21 -10.77
C LEU A 277 6.47 14.75 -10.39
N LEU A 278 6.62 13.85 -11.37
CA LEU A 278 6.97 12.46 -11.14
C LEU A 278 8.34 12.30 -10.46
N VAL A 279 9.36 13.02 -10.91
CA VAL A 279 10.70 12.99 -10.29
C VAL A 279 10.62 13.51 -8.86
N VAL A 280 9.98 14.66 -8.66
CA VAL A 280 9.79 15.26 -7.33
C VAL A 280 9.05 14.30 -6.40
N SER A 281 8.02 13.62 -6.92
CA SER A 281 7.25 12.59 -6.20
C SER A 281 8.09 11.40 -5.77
N LEU A 282 8.91 10.88 -6.69
CA LEU A 282 9.79 9.75 -6.43
C LEU A 282 10.82 10.10 -5.34
N LEU A 283 11.44 11.28 -5.42
CA LEU A 283 12.39 11.75 -4.42
C LEU A 283 11.72 11.98 -3.06
N ALA A 284 10.53 12.59 -3.04
CA ALA A 284 9.77 12.84 -1.83
C ALA A 284 9.39 11.54 -1.10
N HIS A 285 8.88 10.55 -1.85
CA HIS A 285 8.55 9.25 -1.29
C HIS A 285 9.81 8.52 -0.80
N SER A 286 10.93 8.62 -1.53
CA SER A 286 12.21 8.03 -1.09
C SER A 286 12.70 8.60 0.23
N LEU A 287 12.60 9.93 0.41
CA LEU A 287 12.91 10.58 1.68
C LEU A 287 12.00 10.10 2.81
N GLN A 288 10.72 9.82 2.52
CA GLN A 288 9.83 9.21 3.50
C GLN A 288 10.28 7.80 3.90
N ILE A 289 10.64 6.97 2.94
CA ILE A 289 11.13 5.61 3.23
C ILE A 289 12.45 5.65 3.99
N PHE A 290 13.34 6.60 3.69
CA PHE A 290 14.57 6.79 4.49
C PHE A 290 14.28 7.27 5.91
N PHE A 291 13.33 8.19 6.10
CA PHE A 291 12.89 8.59 7.42
C PHE A 291 12.37 7.38 8.22
N LEU A 292 11.52 6.56 7.59
CA LEU A 292 11.02 5.32 8.21
C LEU A 292 12.19 4.39 8.58
N ALA A 293 13.06 4.04 7.62
CA ALA A 293 14.09 3.03 7.80
C ALA A 293 15.20 3.44 8.79
N PHE A 294 15.55 4.73 8.88
CA PHE A 294 16.68 5.20 9.68
C PHE A 294 16.30 5.88 10.99
N ILE A 295 15.06 6.33 11.14
CA ILE A 295 14.62 7.10 12.32
C ILE A 295 13.53 6.35 13.07
N GLU A 296 12.40 6.10 12.40
CA GLU A 296 11.20 5.57 13.05
C GLU A 296 11.33 4.08 13.37
N GLU A 297 11.72 3.25 12.40
CA GLU A 297 11.84 1.81 12.59
C GLU A 297 12.88 1.44 13.66
N PRO A 298 14.08 2.06 13.71
CA PRO A 298 15.01 1.85 14.83
C PRO A 298 14.44 2.28 16.19
N HIS A 299 13.59 3.31 16.23
CA HIS A 299 12.91 3.73 17.46
C HIS A 299 11.86 2.71 17.89
N ILE A 300 11.01 2.27 16.97
CA ILE A 300 10.00 1.23 17.21
C ILE A 300 10.68 -0.03 17.74
N GLN A 301 11.76 -0.49 17.10
CA GLN A 301 12.53 -1.66 17.57
C GLN A 301 13.16 -1.44 18.95
N LYS A 302 13.56 -0.21 19.30
CA LYS A 302 14.08 0.13 20.63
C LYS A 302 13.01 0.02 21.71
N ILE A 303 11.79 0.50 21.44
CA ILE A 303 10.69 0.59 22.42
C ILE A 303 9.89 -0.71 22.50
N TYR A 304 9.60 -1.33 21.35
CA TYR A 304 8.68 -2.45 21.21
C TYR A 304 9.34 -3.76 20.76
N GLY A 305 10.58 -3.72 20.26
CA GLY A 305 11.27 -4.91 19.75
C GLY A 305 11.68 -5.91 20.85
N SER A 306 11.54 -7.20 20.57
CA SER A 306 11.85 -8.27 21.52
C SER A 306 13.37 -8.45 21.73
N GLU A 307 13.77 -8.93 22.90
CA GLU A 307 15.19 -9.22 23.20
C GLU A 307 15.77 -10.34 22.33
N GLU A 308 14.92 -11.28 21.87
CA GLU A 308 15.32 -12.39 21.00
C GLU A 308 15.63 -11.91 19.57
N GLU A 309 14.84 -10.98 19.03
CA GLU A 309 15.11 -10.34 17.73
C GLU A 309 16.40 -9.54 17.74
N LYS A 310 16.66 -8.81 18.84
CA LYS A 310 17.91 -8.06 19.03
C LYS A 310 19.13 -8.98 19.05
N ALA A 311 19.03 -10.15 19.68
CA ALA A 311 20.12 -11.14 19.76
C ALA A 311 20.40 -11.88 18.43
N LYS A 312 19.36 -12.17 17.63
CA LYS A 312 19.49 -12.84 16.32
C LYS A 312 20.28 -12.01 15.31
N LYS A 313 20.04 -10.69 15.23
CA LYS A 313 20.76 -9.78 14.28
C LYS A 313 22.27 -9.75 14.52
N VAL A 314 22.73 -9.95 15.75
CA VAL A 314 24.16 -9.87 16.11
C VAL A 314 24.93 -11.15 15.75
N THR A 315 24.26 -12.31 15.72
CA THR A 315 24.91 -13.62 15.57
C THR A 315 25.01 -14.11 14.12
N THR A 316 24.06 -13.78 13.26
CA THR A 316 24.03 -14.19 11.84
C THR A 316 25.06 -13.46 10.95
N GLY A 317 25.49 -12.26 11.35
CA GLY A 317 26.21 -11.35 10.44
C GLY A 317 27.69 -11.64 10.15
N ARG A 318 28.36 -12.62 10.76
CA ARG A 318 29.85 -12.70 10.69
C ARG A 318 30.48 -13.90 9.95
N ASN A 319 29.78 -15.01 9.72
CA ASN A 319 30.43 -16.24 9.21
C ASN A 319 29.72 -16.92 8.02
N GLU A 320 28.57 -16.41 7.57
CA GLU A 320 27.69 -17.15 6.67
C GLU A 320 27.85 -16.70 5.22
N LEU A 321 27.85 -17.67 4.29
CA LEU A 321 27.89 -17.42 2.87
C LEU A 321 26.61 -16.69 2.45
N PHE A 322 26.68 -15.45 1.96
CA PHE A 322 25.51 -14.72 1.46
C PHE A 322 25.87 -13.79 0.30
N GLY A 323 25.64 -14.25 -0.93
CA GLY A 323 26.07 -13.53 -2.14
C GLY A 323 27.57 -13.26 -2.09
N LEU A 324 27.93 -11.98 -2.03
CA LEU A 324 29.30 -11.50 -1.81
C LEU A 324 29.50 -10.86 -0.41
N ALA A 325 28.43 -10.70 0.37
CA ALA A 325 28.54 -10.25 1.75
C ALA A 325 29.11 -11.41 2.57
N ASN A 326 30.22 -11.17 3.30
CA ASN A 326 31.03 -12.19 4.01
C ASN A 326 31.94 -13.05 3.11
N PHE A 327 32.48 -12.44 2.04
CA PHE A 327 33.54 -13.07 1.26
C PHE A 327 34.71 -13.51 2.15
N PHE A 328 35.03 -14.81 2.14
CA PHE A 328 36.13 -15.36 2.89
C PHE A 328 37.16 -16.02 1.95
N PRO A 329 38.34 -15.42 1.73
CA PRO A 329 39.32 -15.92 0.77
C PRO A 329 39.75 -17.38 1.00
N TYR A 330 39.72 -17.90 2.22
CA TYR A 330 40.13 -19.29 2.47
C TYR A 330 39.03 -20.32 2.15
N ARG A 331 37.81 -19.88 1.83
CA ARG A 331 36.73 -20.74 1.34
C ARG A 331 36.87 -20.90 -0.17
N TYR A 332 37.10 -22.14 -0.64
CA TYR A 332 37.28 -22.39 -2.08
C TYR A 332 36.11 -21.90 -2.95
N ALA A 333 34.87 -22.00 -2.43
CA ALA A 333 33.68 -21.51 -3.13
C ALA A 333 33.74 -20.01 -3.39
N ASP A 334 34.22 -19.23 -2.43
CA ASP A 334 34.34 -17.78 -2.54
C ASP A 334 35.40 -17.41 -3.57
N ILE A 335 36.61 -18.00 -3.49
CA ILE A 335 37.65 -17.82 -4.53
C ILE A 335 37.10 -18.19 -5.91
N SER A 336 36.47 -19.36 -6.04
CA SER A 336 35.97 -19.82 -7.34
C SER A 336 34.92 -18.87 -7.92
N THR A 337 34.01 -18.37 -7.08
CA THR A 337 33.01 -17.37 -7.47
C THR A 337 33.68 -16.07 -7.89
N ALA A 338 34.68 -15.59 -7.14
CA ALA A 338 35.43 -14.38 -7.49
C ALA A 338 36.21 -14.52 -8.80
N VAL A 339 36.81 -15.67 -9.07
CA VAL A 339 37.51 -15.93 -10.34
C VAL A 339 36.53 -15.92 -11.51
N LEU A 340 35.39 -16.61 -11.40
CA LEU A 340 34.35 -16.62 -12.43
C LEU A 340 33.74 -15.23 -12.67
N LEU A 341 33.47 -14.50 -11.59
CA LEU A 341 32.98 -13.13 -11.63
C LEU A 341 34.00 -12.21 -12.31
N GLY A 342 35.26 -12.30 -11.90
CA GLY A 342 36.37 -11.57 -12.51
C GLY A 342 36.48 -11.87 -14.01
N GLN A 343 36.40 -13.14 -14.41
CA GLN A 343 36.40 -13.51 -15.83
C GLN A 343 35.21 -12.89 -16.59
N MET A 344 34.00 -12.93 -16.05
CA MET A 344 32.81 -12.34 -16.66
C MET A 344 32.95 -10.83 -16.84
N VAL A 345 33.41 -10.13 -15.79
CA VAL A 345 33.63 -8.68 -15.81
C VAL A 345 34.74 -8.31 -16.80
N MET A 346 35.88 -9.01 -16.77
CA MET A 346 36.98 -8.76 -17.71
C MET A 346 36.55 -8.99 -19.17
N THR A 347 35.77 -10.03 -19.43
CA THR A 347 35.16 -10.27 -20.75
C THR A 347 34.23 -9.10 -21.12
N ALA A 348 33.34 -8.72 -20.22
CA ALA A 348 32.38 -7.64 -20.39
C ALA A 348 33.01 -6.25 -20.56
N LEU A 349 34.23 -6.01 -20.07
CA LEU A 349 34.93 -4.73 -20.23
C LEU A 349 35.85 -4.74 -21.46
N PHE A 350 36.71 -5.76 -21.60
CA PHE A 350 37.82 -5.73 -22.54
C PHE A 350 37.55 -6.47 -23.85
N LEU A 351 36.65 -7.46 -23.86
CA LEU A 351 36.39 -8.28 -25.05
C LEU A 351 35.14 -7.84 -25.78
N ASN A 352 35.31 -7.26 -26.98
CA ASN A 352 34.23 -6.66 -27.76
C ASN A 352 33.38 -7.69 -28.52
N PHE A 353 32.92 -8.74 -27.83
CA PHE A 353 31.95 -9.68 -28.37
C PHE A 353 30.61 -8.99 -28.61
N GLY A 354 29.90 -9.41 -29.66
CA GLY A 354 28.56 -8.88 -29.95
C GLY A 354 27.53 -9.26 -28.89
N SER A 355 26.42 -8.52 -28.82
CA SER A 355 25.37 -8.71 -27.79
C SER A 355 24.81 -10.14 -27.75
N LYS A 356 24.84 -10.87 -28.87
CA LYS A 356 24.42 -12.28 -28.95
C LYS A 356 25.23 -13.20 -28.02
N PHE A 357 26.52 -12.94 -27.84
CA PHE A 357 27.37 -13.71 -26.93
C PHE A 357 26.90 -13.55 -25.48
N TYR A 358 26.63 -12.32 -25.07
CA TYR A 358 26.17 -12.02 -23.71
C TYR A 358 24.75 -12.52 -23.44
N ILE A 359 23.87 -12.50 -24.45
CA ILE A 359 22.54 -13.14 -24.37
C ILE A 359 22.71 -14.64 -24.16
N LEU A 360 23.58 -15.30 -24.93
CA LEU A 360 23.81 -16.74 -24.78
C LEU A 360 24.36 -17.07 -23.38
N GLN A 361 25.36 -16.33 -22.90
CA GLN A 361 25.90 -16.50 -21.55
C GLN A 361 24.81 -16.34 -20.49
N LEU A 362 23.98 -15.31 -20.59
CA LEU A 362 22.86 -15.08 -19.67
C LEU A 362 21.85 -16.21 -19.72
N CYS A 363 21.45 -16.68 -20.90
CA CYS A 363 20.53 -17.81 -21.05
C CYS A 363 21.11 -19.09 -20.42
N LEU A 364 22.41 -19.36 -20.62
CA LEU A 364 23.07 -20.53 -20.03
C LEU A 364 23.06 -20.48 -18.50
N TRP A 365 23.39 -19.33 -17.90
CA TRP A 365 23.33 -19.17 -16.44
C TRP A 365 21.90 -19.25 -15.89
N ARG A 366 20.90 -18.68 -16.59
CA ARG A 366 19.48 -18.76 -16.20
C ARG A 366 18.96 -20.19 -16.26
N ILE A 367 19.29 -20.94 -17.32
CA ILE A 367 18.94 -22.36 -17.44
C ILE A 367 19.63 -23.19 -16.35
N ALA A 368 20.93 -22.99 -16.13
CA ALA A 368 21.67 -23.70 -15.10
C ALA A 368 21.11 -23.44 -13.70
N HIS A 369 20.76 -22.19 -13.39
CA HIS A 369 20.20 -21.79 -12.11
C HIS A 369 18.76 -22.32 -11.92
N TRP A 370 17.82 -21.89 -12.77
CA TRP A 370 16.40 -22.20 -12.56
C TRP A 370 16.04 -23.65 -12.90
N MET A 371 16.52 -24.16 -14.05
CA MET A 371 16.19 -25.52 -14.46
C MET A 371 17.13 -26.54 -13.81
N GLY A 372 18.44 -26.27 -13.80
CA GLY A 372 19.43 -27.19 -13.24
C GLY A 372 19.27 -27.37 -11.73
N LEU A 373 19.40 -26.29 -10.95
CA LEU A 373 19.26 -26.36 -9.50
C LEU A 373 17.81 -26.68 -9.09
N GLY A 374 16.81 -26.17 -9.83
CA GLY A 374 15.41 -26.51 -9.60
C GLY A 374 15.12 -28.01 -9.76
N THR A 375 15.73 -28.67 -10.74
CA THR A 375 15.62 -30.14 -10.89
C THR A 375 16.28 -30.87 -9.72
N ILE A 376 17.46 -30.42 -9.26
CA ILE A 376 18.11 -31.01 -8.09
C ILE A 376 17.22 -30.88 -6.85
N MET A 377 16.60 -29.72 -6.64
CA MET A 377 15.69 -29.50 -5.51
C MET A 377 14.41 -30.32 -5.63
N TYR A 378 13.82 -30.42 -6.82
CA TYR A 378 12.65 -31.28 -7.03
C TYR A 378 12.95 -32.75 -6.71
N LEU A 379 14.10 -33.26 -7.18
CA LEU A 379 14.56 -34.60 -6.84
C LEU A 379 14.85 -34.72 -5.33
N GLN A 380 15.54 -33.75 -4.73
CA GLN A 380 15.79 -33.72 -3.30
C GLN A 380 14.48 -33.80 -2.48
N SER A 381 13.47 -33.03 -2.85
CA SER A 381 12.15 -33.03 -2.21
C SER A 381 11.38 -34.36 -2.36
N THR A 382 11.59 -35.09 -3.46
CA THR A 382 10.82 -36.33 -3.76
C THR A 382 11.52 -37.60 -3.28
N ASN A 383 12.84 -37.69 -3.44
CA ASN A 383 13.60 -38.92 -3.18
C ASN A 383 14.92 -38.67 -2.44
N GLN A 384 15.13 -37.48 -1.88
CA GLN A 384 16.34 -37.13 -1.13
C GLN A 384 17.62 -37.36 -1.95
N PHE A 385 17.57 -37.11 -3.27
CA PHE A 385 18.64 -37.42 -4.22
C PHE A 385 20.02 -36.92 -3.78
N TRP A 386 20.12 -35.65 -3.40
CA TRP A 386 21.39 -35.02 -3.07
C TRP A 386 21.96 -35.60 -1.78
N THR A 387 21.17 -35.62 -0.71
CA THR A 387 21.59 -36.18 0.59
C THR A 387 21.94 -37.66 0.48
N ASN A 388 21.18 -38.45 -0.28
CA ASN A 388 21.47 -39.87 -0.52
C ASN A 388 22.77 -40.11 -1.29
N LYS A 389 23.09 -39.26 -2.28
CA LYS A 389 24.36 -39.35 -3.03
C LYS A 389 25.57 -39.05 -2.15
N PHE A 390 25.45 -38.08 -1.25
CA PHE A 390 26.50 -37.73 -0.29
C PHE A 390 26.64 -38.80 0.81
N ALA A 391 25.52 -39.30 1.33
CA ALA A 391 25.50 -40.41 2.29
C ALA A 391 26.18 -41.67 1.73
N GLY A 392 25.96 -41.99 0.44
CA GLY A 392 26.63 -43.10 -0.24
C GLY A 392 28.15 -42.96 -0.36
N ARG A 393 28.71 -41.78 -0.06
CA ARG A 393 30.15 -41.50 0.00
C ARG A 393 30.66 -41.26 1.43
N GLY A 394 29.81 -41.44 2.45
CA GLY A 394 30.17 -41.28 3.85
C GLY A 394 30.09 -39.85 4.39
N TYR A 395 29.48 -38.91 3.66
CA TYR A 395 29.26 -37.53 4.15
C TYR A 395 27.99 -37.43 4.99
N THR A 396 28.01 -36.48 5.93
CA THR A 396 26.85 -36.11 6.75
C THR A 396 25.86 -35.23 5.97
N ARG A 397 24.62 -35.10 6.48
CA ARG A 397 23.61 -34.22 5.88
C ARG A 397 24.02 -32.74 5.93
N ASP A 398 24.65 -32.31 7.02
CA ASP A 398 25.14 -30.95 7.20
C ASP A 398 26.24 -30.60 6.19
N GLU A 399 27.16 -31.54 5.93
CA GLU A 399 28.19 -31.38 4.89
C GLU A 399 27.58 -31.32 3.49
N ALA A 400 26.61 -32.20 3.19
CA ALA A 400 25.89 -32.19 1.92
C ALA A 400 25.16 -30.85 1.69
N PHE A 401 24.50 -30.32 2.73
CA PHE A 401 23.88 -29.00 2.68
C PHE A 401 24.93 -27.87 2.56
N GLY A 402 26.08 -28.01 3.22
CA GLY A 402 27.22 -27.11 3.05
C GLY A 402 27.67 -26.99 1.59
N GLU A 403 27.75 -28.09 0.85
CA GLU A 403 28.07 -28.09 -0.58
C GLU A 403 26.96 -27.47 -1.43
N TRP A 404 25.70 -27.76 -1.10
CA TRP A 404 24.54 -27.15 -1.77
C TRP A 404 24.55 -25.62 -1.66
N ARG A 405 24.77 -25.08 -0.46
CA ARG A 405 24.85 -23.62 -0.21
C ARG A 405 25.89 -22.96 -1.12
N LYS A 406 27.07 -23.57 -1.24
CA LYS A 406 28.17 -23.06 -2.08
C LYS A 406 27.80 -23.05 -3.56
N LEU A 407 27.21 -24.14 -4.05
CA LEU A 407 26.77 -24.26 -5.44
C LEU A 407 25.66 -23.23 -5.76
N TYR A 408 24.64 -23.15 -4.90
CA TYR A 408 23.53 -22.23 -5.07
C TYR A 408 24.01 -20.78 -5.06
N ASN A 409 24.85 -20.40 -4.08
CA ASN A 409 25.41 -19.05 -4.00
C ASN A 409 26.20 -18.66 -5.25
N THR A 410 27.10 -19.54 -5.71
CA THR A 410 27.90 -19.31 -6.93
C THR A 410 26.98 -19.07 -8.13
N SER A 411 25.95 -19.90 -8.28
CA SER A 411 24.99 -19.78 -9.37
C SER A 411 24.19 -18.48 -9.30
N THR A 412 23.71 -18.08 -8.12
CA THR A 412 23.00 -16.80 -7.91
C THR A 412 23.87 -15.60 -8.28
N VAL A 413 25.13 -15.57 -7.80
CA VAL A 413 26.07 -14.49 -8.09
C VAL A 413 26.36 -14.42 -9.60
N MET A 414 26.65 -15.55 -10.23
CA MET A 414 26.97 -15.58 -11.66
C MET A 414 25.75 -15.25 -12.54
N ASN A 415 24.55 -15.62 -12.12
CA ASN A 415 23.32 -15.28 -12.82
C ASN A 415 23.05 -13.76 -12.82
N ASN A 416 23.25 -13.10 -11.66
CA ASN A 416 23.17 -11.65 -11.55
C ASN A 416 24.31 -10.96 -12.33
N ALA A 417 25.53 -11.49 -12.25
CA ALA A 417 26.69 -10.96 -12.98
C ALA A 417 26.51 -11.05 -14.50
N ALA A 418 25.97 -12.16 -15.02
CA ALA A 418 25.67 -12.33 -16.43
C ALA A 418 24.61 -11.31 -16.90
N PHE A 419 23.60 -11.02 -16.07
CA PHE A 419 22.60 -10.00 -16.38
C PHE A 419 23.23 -8.61 -16.43
N CYS A 420 24.04 -8.24 -15.43
CA CYS A 420 24.77 -6.97 -15.41
C CYS A 420 25.73 -6.83 -16.59
N ALA A 421 26.45 -7.88 -16.97
CA ALA A 421 27.35 -7.89 -18.12
C ALA A 421 26.58 -7.67 -19.44
N PHE A 422 25.43 -8.33 -19.60
CA PHE A 422 24.54 -8.10 -20.73
C PHE A 422 23.98 -6.67 -20.74
N ALA A 423 23.52 -6.17 -19.60
CA ALA A 423 23.02 -4.80 -19.46
C ALA A 423 24.08 -3.77 -19.84
N PHE A 424 25.31 -3.91 -19.33
CA PHE A 424 26.44 -3.07 -19.69
C PHE A 424 26.72 -3.07 -21.20
N ARG A 425 26.68 -4.24 -21.83
CA ARG A 425 26.96 -4.40 -23.27
C ARG A 425 25.84 -3.91 -24.18
N VAL A 426 24.58 -3.99 -23.74
CA VAL A 426 23.44 -3.43 -24.47
C VAL A 426 23.33 -1.92 -24.27
N ALA A 427 23.71 -1.41 -23.09
CA ALA A 427 23.76 0.02 -22.82
C ALA A 427 24.76 0.76 -23.72
N GLY A 428 25.80 0.06 -24.21
CA GLY A 428 26.71 0.56 -25.24
C GLY A 428 27.47 1.83 -24.86
N LEU A 429 27.73 2.07 -23.56
CA LEU A 429 28.21 3.34 -22.99
C LEU A 429 29.37 3.98 -23.79
N PRO A 430 29.13 5.05 -24.57
CA PRO A 430 30.15 6.01 -24.90
C PRO A 430 30.21 6.97 -23.70
N TYR A 431 31.32 6.97 -22.97
CA TYR A 431 31.62 7.87 -21.84
C TYR A 431 31.29 9.36 -22.11
N ARG A 432 31.15 9.77 -23.38
CA ARG A 432 30.82 11.13 -23.83
C ARG A 432 29.34 11.53 -23.64
N ASP A 433 28.43 10.58 -23.48
CA ASP A 433 26.97 10.85 -23.39
C ASP A 433 26.43 10.85 -21.95
N LEU A 434 27.27 10.64 -20.93
CA LEU A 434 26.82 10.63 -19.53
C LEU A 434 26.24 11.99 -19.07
N LEU A 435 26.74 13.10 -19.62
CA LEU A 435 26.20 14.45 -19.39
C LEU A 435 24.87 14.68 -20.12
N HIS A 436 24.68 14.11 -21.31
CA HIS A 436 23.40 14.13 -22.04
C HIS A 436 22.38 13.19 -21.39
N ALA A 437 22.82 12.10 -20.78
CA ALA A 437 21.97 11.22 -19.98
C ALA A 437 21.38 11.95 -18.76
N LEU A 438 22.05 12.97 -18.21
CA LEU A 438 21.53 13.80 -17.10
C LEU A 438 20.55 14.91 -17.54
N LEU A 439 20.19 14.98 -18.83
CA LEU A 439 19.19 15.94 -19.29
C LEU A 439 17.82 15.70 -18.61
N PRO A 440 17.01 16.76 -18.41
CA PRO A 440 15.71 16.66 -17.73
C PRO A 440 14.76 15.60 -18.32
N GLU A 441 14.84 15.35 -19.62
CA GLU A 441 14.06 14.35 -20.35
C GLU A 441 14.37 12.89 -19.97
N ASN A 442 15.53 12.64 -19.38
CA ASN A 442 15.98 11.32 -18.94
C ASN A 442 15.88 11.14 -17.42
N LEU A 443 15.72 12.24 -16.69
CA LEU A 443 15.76 12.28 -15.22
C LEU A 443 14.73 11.35 -14.57
N ALA A 444 13.51 11.27 -15.12
CA ALA A 444 12.47 10.37 -14.61
C ALA A 444 12.87 8.89 -14.71
N CYS A 445 13.49 8.49 -15.82
CA CYS A 445 13.97 7.12 -16.01
C CYS A 445 15.17 6.81 -15.11
N ILE A 446 16.07 7.78 -14.92
CA ILE A 446 17.23 7.63 -14.04
C ILE A 446 16.79 7.48 -12.58
N VAL A 447 15.98 8.41 -12.09
CA VAL A 447 15.50 8.38 -10.71
C VAL A 447 14.64 7.13 -10.48
N GLY A 448 13.68 6.84 -11.36
CA GLY A 448 12.85 5.64 -11.25
C GLY A 448 13.67 4.35 -11.27
N GLY A 449 14.66 4.24 -12.16
CA GLY A 449 15.49 3.05 -12.27
C GLY A 449 16.42 2.85 -11.07
N MET A 450 17.02 3.91 -10.55
CA MET A 450 17.82 3.86 -9.32
C MET A 450 17.00 3.46 -8.10
N LEU A 451 15.75 3.93 -8.01
CA LEU A 451 14.84 3.55 -6.94
C LEU A 451 14.44 2.09 -7.02
N LEU A 452 14.13 1.58 -8.22
CA LEU A 452 13.84 0.16 -8.40
C LEU A 452 15.02 -0.72 -7.99
N ILE A 453 16.26 -0.34 -8.34
CA ILE A 453 17.49 -1.04 -7.89
C ILE A 453 17.60 -1.02 -6.37
N THR A 454 17.47 0.15 -5.75
CA THR A 454 17.59 0.31 -4.30
C THR A 454 16.50 -0.49 -3.56
N SER A 455 15.25 -0.44 -4.03
CA SER A 455 14.15 -1.24 -3.50
C SER A 455 14.40 -2.74 -3.64
N SER A 456 15.00 -3.17 -4.75
CA SER A 456 15.39 -4.58 -4.96
C SER A 456 16.38 -5.04 -3.89
N PHE A 457 17.40 -4.23 -3.61
CA PHE A 457 18.36 -4.52 -2.54
C PHE A 457 17.65 -4.63 -1.20
N PHE A 458 16.80 -3.65 -0.85
CA PHE A 458 16.02 -3.66 0.39
C PHE A 458 15.18 -4.93 0.53
N VAL A 459 14.43 -5.32 -0.51
CA VAL A 459 13.62 -6.55 -0.54
C VAL A 459 14.49 -7.78 -0.30
N VAL A 460 15.62 -7.90 -1.00
CA VAL A 460 16.52 -9.06 -0.84
C VAL A 460 17.07 -9.14 0.58
N THR A 461 17.53 -8.03 1.16
CA THR A 461 17.99 -8.00 2.56
C THR A 461 16.87 -8.34 3.53
N SER A 462 15.68 -7.75 3.38
CA SER A 462 14.54 -8.00 4.27
C SER A 462 14.10 -9.47 4.22
N VAL A 463 14.00 -10.06 3.02
CA VAL A 463 13.69 -11.48 2.84
C VAL A 463 14.76 -12.36 3.48
N SER A 464 16.04 -12.02 3.31
CA SER A 464 17.14 -12.79 3.91
C SER A 464 17.15 -12.74 5.43
N GLU A 465 16.81 -11.58 6.02
CA GLU A 465 16.71 -11.42 7.48
C GLU A 465 15.52 -12.20 8.04
N SER A 466 14.37 -12.17 7.37
CA SER A 466 13.16 -12.90 7.81
C SER A 466 13.31 -14.43 7.71
N LEU A 467 13.94 -14.93 6.65
CA LEU A 467 14.18 -16.36 6.44
C LEU A 467 15.30 -16.90 7.32
N GLY A 468 16.35 -16.11 7.52
CA GLY A 468 17.61 -16.57 8.09
C GLY A 468 18.47 -17.36 7.08
N PRO A 469 19.68 -17.74 7.49
CA PRO A 469 20.73 -18.22 6.59
C PRO A 469 20.47 -19.61 6.01
N ASP A 470 19.91 -20.53 6.79
CA ASP A 470 19.65 -21.89 6.31
C ASP A 470 18.45 -21.91 5.37
N SER A 471 17.36 -21.21 5.72
CA SER A 471 16.14 -21.14 4.90
C SER A 471 16.36 -20.36 3.59
N TRP A 472 17.25 -19.36 3.56
CA TRP A 472 17.63 -18.66 2.32
C TRP A 472 18.18 -19.60 1.23
N TYR A 473 18.83 -20.69 1.64
CA TYR A 473 19.34 -21.74 0.75
C TYR A 473 18.45 -23.00 0.72
N TYR A 474 17.20 -22.88 1.18
CA TYR A 474 16.23 -23.97 1.27
C TYR A 474 16.70 -25.14 2.13
N GLY A 475 17.24 -24.83 3.31
CA GLY A 475 17.78 -25.82 4.25
C GLY A 475 16.77 -26.88 4.70
N ASP A 476 15.47 -26.58 4.70
CA ASP A 476 14.40 -27.52 5.01
C ASP A 476 14.31 -28.71 4.03
N LEU A 477 14.80 -28.56 2.79
CA LEU A 477 14.92 -29.69 1.85
C LEU A 477 16.01 -30.70 2.26
N PHE A 478 16.98 -30.30 3.08
CA PHE A 478 18.20 -31.07 3.37
C PHE A 478 18.35 -31.43 4.84
N LEU A 479 17.91 -30.55 5.74
CA LEU A 479 18.10 -30.61 7.19
C LEU A 479 16.77 -30.84 7.89
N GLU A 480 16.81 -31.56 9.01
CA GLU A 480 15.68 -31.66 9.94
C GLU A 480 15.69 -30.42 10.84
N LEU A 481 14.96 -29.37 10.43
CA LEU A 481 14.90 -28.13 11.19
C LEU A 481 14.17 -28.32 12.53
N LYS A 482 14.74 -27.77 13.61
CA LYS A 482 14.19 -27.87 14.99
C LYS A 482 12.88 -27.09 15.20
N SER A 483 12.53 -26.16 14.32
CA SER A 483 11.29 -25.39 14.39
C SER A 483 10.36 -25.77 13.24
N TYR A 484 9.18 -26.28 13.58
CA TYR A 484 8.18 -26.80 12.64
C TYR A 484 7.26 -25.72 12.05
N LYS A 485 7.52 -24.42 12.29
CA LYS A 485 6.60 -23.35 11.88
C LYS A 485 7.28 -22.34 10.94
N PRO A 486 6.66 -22.02 9.78
CA PRO A 486 7.10 -20.92 8.94
C PRO A 486 7.08 -19.60 9.72
N ASN A 487 8.10 -18.78 9.55
CA ASN A 487 8.12 -17.44 10.12
C ASN A 487 7.40 -16.47 9.17
N TYR A 488 6.40 -15.74 9.67
CA TYR A 488 5.62 -14.75 8.90
C TYR A 488 5.98 -13.32 9.30
N ASP A 489 7.27 -13.06 9.47
CA ASP A 489 7.81 -11.76 9.83
C ASP A 489 8.25 -10.95 8.60
N GLY A 490 8.46 -9.64 8.78
CA GLY A 490 8.85 -8.71 7.72
C GLY A 490 7.88 -8.75 6.54
N LEU A 491 8.42 -8.90 5.33
CA LEU A 491 7.59 -8.94 4.10
C LEU A 491 6.70 -10.20 4.02
N TYR A 492 7.06 -11.31 4.68
CA TYR A 492 6.26 -12.55 4.66
C TYR A 492 4.94 -12.43 5.41
N ARG A 493 4.81 -11.43 6.31
CA ARG A 493 3.54 -11.06 6.93
C ARG A 493 2.48 -10.71 5.88
N TYR A 494 2.86 -10.00 4.82
CA TYR A 494 1.93 -9.42 3.85
C TYR A 494 1.76 -10.26 2.58
N MET A 495 2.80 -11.00 2.18
CA MET A 495 2.82 -11.79 0.94
C MET A 495 3.61 -13.07 1.09
N ASP A 496 3.22 -14.12 0.37
CA ASP A 496 3.85 -15.44 0.55
C ASP A 496 5.21 -15.56 -0.14
N ASN A 497 5.45 -14.81 -1.24
CA ASN A 497 6.66 -14.92 -2.05
C ASN A 497 7.26 -13.54 -2.42
N PRO A 498 7.66 -12.72 -1.43
CA PRO A 498 8.18 -11.37 -1.66
C PRO A 498 9.43 -11.34 -2.56
N GLY A 499 10.32 -12.32 -2.43
CA GLY A 499 11.52 -12.43 -3.27
C GLY A 499 11.20 -12.58 -4.76
N SER A 500 10.26 -13.46 -5.12
CA SER A 500 9.85 -13.63 -6.53
C SER A 500 9.02 -12.43 -7.04
N ALA A 501 8.21 -11.82 -6.18
CA ALA A 501 7.38 -10.67 -6.54
C ALA A 501 8.18 -9.38 -6.76
N PHE A 502 9.16 -9.09 -5.90
CA PHE A 502 9.85 -7.79 -5.88
C PHE A 502 11.38 -7.88 -5.91
N GLY A 503 11.99 -9.07 -5.80
CA GLY A 503 13.44 -9.24 -5.88
C GLY A 503 14.04 -8.95 -7.26
N TYR A 504 13.22 -8.85 -8.31
CA TYR A 504 13.63 -8.51 -9.67
C TYR A 504 13.48 -7.03 -10.02
N LEU A 505 13.04 -6.18 -9.08
CA LEU A 505 12.89 -4.75 -9.33
C LEU A 505 14.20 -4.12 -9.85
N GLY A 506 15.36 -4.59 -9.40
CA GLY A 506 16.65 -4.09 -9.87
C GLY A 506 16.92 -4.38 -11.34
N ASP A 507 16.51 -5.55 -11.84
CA ASP A 507 16.63 -5.92 -13.25
C ASP A 507 15.73 -5.00 -14.12
N TYR A 508 14.53 -4.65 -13.65
CA TYR A 508 13.68 -3.64 -14.29
C TYR A 508 14.24 -2.23 -14.17
N GLY A 509 14.88 -1.90 -13.05
CA GLY A 509 15.55 -0.63 -12.83
C GLY A 509 16.68 -0.39 -13.82
N LEU A 510 17.49 -1.42 -14.09
CA LEU A 510 18.52 -1.39 -15.15
C LEU A 510 17.90 -1.27 -16.55
N ALA A 511 16.80 -1.96 -16.82
CA ALA A 511 16.08 -1.81 -18.09
C ALA A 511 15.57 -0.38 -18.31
N LEU A 512 15.05 0.25 -17.25
CA LEU A 512 14.56 1.63 -17.28
C LEU A 512 15.70 2.65 -17.41
N LEU A 513 16.80 2.47 -16.68
CA LEU A 513 18.01 3.30 -16.76
C LEU A 513 18.57 3.35 -18.19
N PHE A 514 18.67 2.18 -18.83
CA PHE A 514 19.18 2.06 -20.19
C PHE A 514 18.11 2.16 -21.28
N LYS A 515 16.85 2.44 -20.90
CA LYS A 515 15.70 2.54 -21.81
C LYS A 515 15.62 1.37 -22.82
N SER A 516 15.86 0.16 -22.33
CA SER A 516 16.08 -1.02 -23.16
C SER A 516 14.98 -2.06 -23.00
N TRP A 517 14.17 -2.22 -24.05
CA TRP A 517 13.16 -3.29 -24.14
C TRP A 517 13.73 -4.70 -24.04
N PRO A 518 14.90 -5.03 -24.67
CA PRO A 518 15.52 -6.33 -24.45
C PRO A 518 15.80 -6.64 -22.98
N LEU A 519 16.29 -5.67 -22.22
CA LEU A 519 16.50 -5.84 -20.78
C LEU A 519 15.16 -6.07 -20.07
N PHE A 520 14.15 -5.24 -20.35
CA PHE A 520 12.82 -5.39 -19.76
C PHE A 520 12.24 -6.80 -19.94
N TRP A 521 12.25 -7.33 -21.18
CA TRP A 521 11.69 -8.65 -21.45
C TRP A 521 12.48 -9.78 -20.81
N ILE A 522 13.80 -9.64 -20.70
CA ILE A 522 14.63 -10.63 -20.02
C ILE A 522 14.39 -10.59 -18.50
N SER A 523 14.23 -9.41 -17.91
CA SER A 523 13.83 -9.24 -16.50
C SER A 523 12.48 -9.89 -16.25
N PHE A 524 11.50 -9.65 -17.14
CA PHE A 524 10.17 -10.26 -17.08
C PHE A 524 10.21 -11.79 -17.17
N CYS A 525 10.93 -12.34 -18.15
CA CYS A 525 11.11 -13.78 -18.28
C CYS A 525 11.80 -14.39 -17.05
N SER A 526 12.79 -13.69 -16.49
CA SER A 526 13.50 -14.13 -15.29
C SER A 526 12.59 -14.18 -14.06
N GLN A 527 11.75 -13.16 -13.88
CA GLN A 527 10.75 -13.13 -12.84
C GLN A 527 9.70 -14.25 -13.01
N ALA A 528 9.22 -14.47 -14.25
CA ALA A 528 8.28 -15.54 -14.56
C ALA A 528 8.87 -16.94 -14.26
N LEU A 529 10.15 -17.16 -14.55
CA LEU A 529 10.86 -18.40 -14.20
C LEU A 529 10.99 -18.57 -12.67
N SER A 530 11.22 -17.49 -11.93
CA SER A 530 11.22 -17.51 -10.47
C SER A 530 9.87 -17.97 -9.91
N PHE A 531 8.76 -17.42 -10.43
CA PHE A 531 7.42 -17.88 -10.04
C PHE A 531 7.19 -19.34 -10.44
N ALA A 532 7.59 -19.75 -11.64
CA ALA A 532 7.47 -21.15 -12.05
C ALA A 532 8.21 -22.08 -11.09
N PHE A 533 9.43 -21.72 -10.67
CA PHE A 533 10.18 -22.46 -9.65
C PHE A 533 9.43 -22.55 -8.32
N VAL A 534 8.91 -21.42 -7.81
CA VAL A 534 8.12 -21.39 -6.56
C VAL A 534 6.94 -22.37 -6.64
N TYR A 535 6.15 -22.31 -7.72
CA TYR A 535 4.96 -23.15 -7.85
C TYR A 535 5.26 -24.63 -8.13
N ILE A 536 6.38 -24.95 -8.77
CA ILE A 536 6.74 -26.33 -9.15
C ILE A 536 7.52 -27.05 -8.04
N VAL A 537 8.37 -26.32 -7.31
CA VAL A 537 9.33 -26.90 -6.36
C VAL A 537 8.96 -26.55 -4.93
N GLU A 538 8.88 -25.25 -4.62
CA GLU A 538 8.75 -24.75 -3.26
C GLU A 538 7.37 -25.03 -2.67
N VAL A 539 6.29 -24.57 -3.31
CA VAL A 539 4.91 -24.75 -2.81
C VAL A 539 4.57 -26.24 -2.59
N PRO A 540 4.87 -27.17 -3.52
CA PRO A 540 4.60 -28.59 -3.30
C PRO A 540 5.48 -29.22 -2.21
N HIS A 541 6.68 -28.70 -1.97
CA HIS A 541 7.53 -29.14 -0.86
C HIS A 541 6.98 -28.65 0.47
N MET A 542 6.67 -27.35 0.56
CA MET A 542 6.10 -26.73 1.75
C MET A 542 4.83 -27.46 2.20
N GLY A 543 3.93 -27.78 1.27
CA GLY A 543 2.70 -28.53 1.57
C GLY A 543 2.90 -29.98 2.04
N ARG A 544 4.07 -30.59 1.80
CA ARG A 544 4.40 -31.92 2.33
C ARG A 544 5.03 -31.84 3.72
N TYR A 545 5.82 -30.80 3.98
CA TYR A 545 6.64 -30.69 5.19
C TYR A 545 5.94 -29.94 6.32
N TYR A 546 5.19 -28.88 5.99
CA TYR A 546 4.49 -28.04 6.96
C TYR A 546 2.98 -28.36 6.96
N LYS A 547 2.47 -28.82 8.11
CA LYS A 547 1.04 -29.18 8.28
C LYS A 547 0.14 -27.98 8.60
N ASP A 548 0.68 -26.99 9.30
CA ASP A 548 -0.05 -25.79 9.75
C ASP A 548 0.41 -24.55 8.96
N MET A 549 0.22 -24.56 7.64
CA MET A 549 0.51 -23.39 6.80
C MET A 549 -0.64 -22.39 6.82
N ARG A 550 -0.32 -21.10 6.74
CA ARG A 550 -1.32 -20.05 6.54
C ARG A 550 -2.07 -20.28 5.23
N GLU A 551 -3.41 -20.25 5.29
CA GLU A 551 -4.27 -20.43 4.10
C GLU A 551 -4.12 -19.30 3.07
N SER A 552 -3.78 -18.08 3.48
CA SER A 552 -3.60 -16.92 2.59
C SER A 552 -2.81 -15.78 3.22
N ALA A 553 -1.86 -15.21 2.46
CA ALA A 553 -1.74 -13.77 2.22
C ALA A 553 -2.56 -12.80 3.08
N GLY A 554 -1.97 -11.89 3.88
CA GLY A 554 -2.74 -10.77 4.47
C GLY A 554 -3.48 -9.98 3.37
N VAL A 555 -2.78 -9.63 2.29
CA VAL A 555 -3.37 -9.00 1.09
C VAL A 555 -4.38 -9.92 0.41
N GLN A 556 -4.09 -11.22 0.31
CA GLN A 556 -4.96 -12.17 -0.39
C GLN A 556 -6.28 -12.42 0.36
N LYS A 557 -6.26 -12.48 1.70
CA LYS A 557 -7.45 -12.59 2.54
C LYS A 557 -8.42 -11.47 2.25
N LEU A 558 -7.93 -10.22 2.31
CA LEU A 558 -8.81 -9.09 2.05
C LEU A 558 -9.27 -9.02 0.60
N VAL A 559 -8.41 -9.31 -0.38
CA VAL A 559 -8.85 -9.37 -1.78
C VAL A 559 -9.97 -10.41 -1.93
N ASN A 560 -9.84 -11.59 -1.31
CA ASN A 560 -10.88 -12.61 -1.33
C ASN A 560 -12.15 -12.16 -0.61
N GLU A 561 -12.06 -11.45 0.51
CA GLU A 561 -13.20 -10.88 1.24
C GLU A 561 -13.90 -9.76 0.47
N GLN A 562 -13.16 -8.89 -0.20
CA GLN A 562 -13.74 -7.83 -1.02
C GLN A 562 -14.36 -8.43 -2.28
N ILE A 563 -13.71 -9.42 -2.90
CA ILE A 563 -14.27 -10.17 -4.02
C ILE A 563 -15.53 -10.92 -3.57
N SER A 564 -15.57 -11.53 -2.38
CA SER A 564 -16.76 -12.21 -1.88
C SER A 564 -17.91 -11.23 -1.61
N LYS A 565 -17.64 -10.06 -1.02
CA LYS A 565 -18.62 -8.97 -0.88
C LYS A 565 -19.15 -8.48 -2.23
N ILE A 566 -18.28 -8.35 -3.23
CA ILE A 566 -18.68 -7.99 -4.61
C ILE A 566 -19.49 -9.13 -5.24
N TYR A 567 -19.12 -10.38 -4.99
CA TYR A 567 -19.83 -11.57 -5.46
C TYR A 567 -21.24 -11.67 -4.88
N GLU A 568 -21.42 -11.23 -3.63
CA GLU A 568 -22.71 -11.20 -2.94
C GLU A 568 -23.70 -10.18 -3.52
N VAL A 569 -23.24 -9.24 -4.35
CA VAL A 569 -24.13 -8.32 -5.08
C VAL A 569 -25.07 -9.16 -5.98
N PRO A 570 -26.41 -9.04 -5.85
CA PRO A 570 -27.37 -9.96 -6.49
C PRO A 570 -27.24 -10.09 -8.01
N VAL A 571 -26.81 -9.01 -8.66
CA VAL A 571 -26.57 -8.95 -10.11
C VAL A 571 -25.32 -9.76 -10.50
N ILE A 572 -24.24 -9.60 -9.73
CA ILE A 572 -22.96 -10.30 -9.95
C ILE A 572 -23.13 -11.78 -9.63
N LYS A 573 -23.76 -12.12 -8.50
CA LYS A 573 -24.09 -13.52 -8.14
C LYS A 573 -24.83 -14.26 -9.25
N LYS A 574 -25.89 -13.66 -9.82
CA LYS A 574 -26.64 -14.25 -10.94
C LYS A 574 -25.82 -14.43 -12.21
N LEU A 575 -24.96 -13.45 -12.53
CA LEU A 575 -24.08 -13.51 -13.69
C LEU A 575 -23.00 -14.59 -13.52
N THR A 576 -22.34 -14.61 -12.37
CA THR A 576 -21.25 -15.55 -12.11
C THR A 576 -21.78 -16.98 -11.95
N ASP A 577 -22.81 -17.21 -11.14
CA ASP A 577 -23.44 -18.55 -11.00
C ASP A 577 -23.91 -19.09 -12.36
N GLY A 578 -24.42 -18.22 -13.24
CA GLY A 578 -24.83 -18.57 -14.60
C GLY A 578 -23.67 -18.97 -15.52
N VAL A 579 -22.49 -18.36 -15.36
CA VAL A 579 -21.26 -18.70 -16.09
C VAL A 579 -20.63 -19.97 -15.51
N THR A 580 -20.49 -20.09 -14.19
CA THR A 580 -19.87 -21.24 -13.52
C THR A 580 -20.67 -22.51 -13.79
N MET A 581 -22.00 -22.47 -13.69
CA MET A 581 -22.87 -23.61 -14.02
C MET A 581 -22.74 -24.05 -15.49
N ARG A 582 -22.63 -23.11 -16.44
CA ARG A 582 -22.43 -23.44 -17.87
C ARG A 582 -21.05 -24.03 -18.15
N THR A 583 -20.03 -23.57 -17.44
CA THR A 583 -18.64 -24.03 -17.60
C THR A 583 -18.46 -25.42 -17.00
N VAL A 584 -19.03 -25.68 -15.82
CA VAL A 584 -19.05 -27.02 -15.17
C VAL A 584 -19.88 -28.03 -15.98
N LYS A 585 -21.04 -27.63 -16.54
CA LYS A 585 -21.81 -28.48 -17.48
C LYS A 585 -21.07 -28.78 -18.78
N SER A 586 -20.24 -27.86 -19.24
CA SER A 586 -19.45 -28.04 -20.47
C SER A 586 -18.23 -28.92 -20.20
N TRP A 587 -17.59 -28.77 -19.05
CA TRP A 587 -16.47 -29.61 -18.61
C TRP A 587 -16.88 -31.04 -18.29
N SER A 588 -18.00 -31.25 -17.59
CA SER A 588 -18.55 -32.60 -17.35
C SER A 588 -18.89 -33.33 -18.65
N LYS A 589 -19.52 -32.64 -19.62
CA LYS A 589 -19.75 -33.20 -20.97
C LYS A 589 -18.47 -33.50 -21.75
N LEU A 590 -17.40 -32.74 -21.53
CA LEU A 590 -16.09 -32.99 -22.14
C LEU A 590 -15.41 -34.19 -21.50
N CYS A 591 -15.49 -34.35 -20.17
CA CYS A 591 -14.95 -35.51 -19.47
C CYS A 591 -15.71 -36.79 -19.82
N GLU A 592 -17.04 -36.76 -19.90
CA GLU A 592 -17.87 -37.88 -20.38
C GLU A 592 -17.54 -38.28 -21.82
N GLY A 593 -17.16 -37.31 -22.68
CA GLY A 593 -16.72 -37.57 -24.04
C GLY A 593 -15.27 -38.06 -24.18
N VAL A 594 -14.44 -37.90 -23.14
CA VAL A 594 -13.03 -38.30 -23.11
C VAL A 594 -12.85 -39.72 -22.56
N GLU A 595 -13.78 -40.23 -21.76
CA GLU A 595 -13.78 -41.64 -21.32
C GLU A 595 -14.24 -42.63 -22.40
N SER A 596 -14.93 -42.19 -23.45
CA SER A 596 -15.33 -43.05 -24.57
C SER A 596 -14.35 -42.97 -25.75
N GLN A 597 -13.34 -43.85 -25.72
CA GLN A 597 -12.52 -44.36 -26.82
C GLN A 597 -11.47 -43.46 -27.50
N ASN A 598 -10.23 -43.92 -27.37
CA ASN A 598 -9.05 -43.56 -28.16
C ASN A 598 -9.23 -43.94 -29.64
N GLU A 599 -9.19 -42.94 -30.54
CA GLU A 599 -8.51 -42.89 -31.86
C GLU A 599 -9.16 -41.89 -32.84
N THR A 600 -10.36 -41.37 -32.56
CA THR A 600 -11.07 -40.35 -33.38
C THR A 600 -10.75 -38.88 -33.02
N PHE A 601 -9.71 -38.65 -32.22
CA PHE A 601 -9.44 -37.36 -31.56
C PHE A 601 -9.14 -36.20 -32.54
N ALA A 602 -8.49 -36.47 -33.69
CA ALA A 602 -8.09 -35.43 -34.63
C ALA A 602 -9.25 -34.86 -35.46
N VAL A 603 -10.30 -35.66 -35.73
CA VAL A 603 -11.47 -35.25 -36.52
C VAL A 603 -12.47 -34.51 -35.64
N SER A 604 -12.77 -35.03 -34.44
CA SER A 604 -13.63 -34.34 -33.47
C SER A 604 -13.03 -33.04 -32.94
N ALA A 605 -11.70 -32.90 -32.82
CA ALA A 605 -11.08 -31.64 -32.42
C ALA A 605 -11.29 -30.52 -33.47
N ARG A 606 -11.34 -30.85 -34.76
CA ARG A 606 -11.65 -29.89 -35.83
C ARG A 606 -13.12 -29.48 -35.82
N GLU A 607 -14.03 -30.41 -35.61
CA GLU A 607 -15.46 -30.10 -35.45
C GLU A 607 -15.76 -29.33 -34.16
N ALA A 608 -15.07 -29.64 -33.06
CA ALA A 608 -15.20 -28.91 -31.79
C ALA A 608 -14.69 -27.47 -31.93
N LYS A 609 -13.58 -27.26 -32.65
CA LYS A 609 -13.08 -25.91 -32.97
C LYS A 609 -14.07 -25.14 -33.85
N ALA A 610 -14.70 -25.77 -34.83
CA ALA A 610 -15.73 -25.15 -35.65
C ALA A 610 -16.97 -24.79 -34.83
N LYS A 611 -17.45 -25.68 -33.95
CA LYS A 611 -18.57 -25.43 -33.04
C LYS A 611 -18.26 -24.35 -31.99
N LEU A 612 -17.01 -24.23 -31.55
CA LEU A 612 -16.57 -23.15 -30.64
C LEU A 612 -16.52 -21.79 -31.34
N LEU A 613 -16.11 -21.76 -32.62
CA LEU A 613 -16.11 -20.54 -33.42
C LEU A 613 -17.55 -20.06 -33.72
N ASP A 614 -18.46 -20.99 -33.96
CA ASP A 614 -19.89 -20.71 -34.17
C ASP A 614 -20.55 -20.18 -32.88
N LYS A 615 -20.29 -20.84 -31.73
CA LYS A 615 -20.77 -20.36 -30.42
C LYS A 615 -20.17 -19.03 -29.99
N ARG A 616 -18.93 -18.72 -30.36
CA ARG A 616 -18.34 -17.39 -30.14
C ARG A 616 -19.09 -16.31 -30.94
N SER A 617 -19.52 -16.63 -32.16
CA SER A 617 -20.36 -15.73 -32.98
C SER A 617 -21.70 -15.45 -32.29
N ASP A 618 -22.34 -16.47 -31.72
CA ASP A 618 -23.62 -16.31 -31.04
C ASP A 618 -23.53 -15.52 -29.73
N VAL A 619 -22.48 -15.75 -28.93
CA VAL A 619 -22.22 -14.93 -27.73
C VAL A 619 -21.94 -13.47 -28.10
N VAL A 620 -21.21 -13.22 -29.19
CA VAL A 620 -20.98 -11.85 -29.68
C VAL A 620 -22.28 -11.20 -30.18
N LYS A 621 -23.20 -11.97 -30.77
CA LYS A 621 -24.54 -11.48 -31.15
C LYS A 621 -25.39 -11.18 -29.92
N GLU A 622 -25.39 -12.02 -28.89
CA GLU A 622 -26.11 -11.76 -27.64
C GLU A 622 -25.55 -10.54 -26.89
N ILE A 623 -24.22 -10.39 -26.82
CA ILE A 623 -23.59 -9.21 -26.22
C ILE A 623 -23.95 -7.94 -27.02
N ARG A 624 -24.02 -8.01 -28.36
CA ARG A 624 -24.52 -6.90 -29.18
C ARG A 624 -25.99 -6.62 -28.91
N ALA A 625 -26.84 -7.63 -28.82
CA ALA A 625 -28.27 -7.47 -28.53
C ALA A 625 -28.50 -6.85 -27.15
N VAL A 626 -27.70 -7.22 -26.13
CA VAL A 626 -27.73 -6.61 -24.80
C VAL A 626 -27.21 -5.17 -24.85
N ALA A 627 -26.13 -4.91 -25.59
CA ALA A 627 -25.63 -3.55 -25.78
C ALA A 627 -26.63 -2.66 -26.53
N GLU A 628 -27.39 -3.21 -27.47
CA GLU A 628 -28.42 -2.52 -28.24
C GLU A 628 -29.70 -2.31 -27.41
N TYR A 629 -30.08 -3.29 -26.58
CA TYR A 629 -31.12 -3.15 -25.56
C TYR A 629 -30.80 -2.06 -24.54
N LEU A 630 -29.56 -2.03 -24.02
CA LEU A 630 -29.11 -0.97 -23.09
C LEU A 630 -29.07 0.40 -23.76
N ARG A 631 -28.67 0.47 -25.04
CA ARG A 631 -28.70 1.71 -25.83
C ARG A 631 -30.13 2.21 -26.04
N ASN A 632 -31.05 1.33 -26.40
CA ASN A 632 -32.46 1.66 -26.57
C ASN A 632 -33.14 2.02 -25.25
N HIS A 633 -32.74 1.40 -24.14
CA HIS A 633 -33.23 1.75 -22.80
C HIS A 633 -32.73 3.12 -22.35
N GLN A 634 -31.45 3.45 -22.59
CA GLN A 634 -30.93 4.80 -22.32
C GLN A 634 -31.56 5.86 -23.22
N VAL A 635 -31.81 5.57 -24.50
CA VAL A 635 -32.55 6.46 -25.41
C VAL A 635 -34.00 6.65 -24.95
N ALA A 636 -34.67 5.60 -24.46
CA ALA A 636 -36.03 5.70 -23.92
C ALA A 636 -36.10 6.50 -22.62
N VAL A 637 -35.09 6.38 -21.75
CA VAL A 637 -34.97 7.18 -20.52
C VAL A 637 -34.65 8.64 -20.86
N HIS A 638 -33.78 8.90 -21.84
CA HIS A 638 -33.47 10.25 -22.30
C HIS A 638 -34.68 10.91 -22.98
N ALA A 639 -35.44 10.17 -23.79
CA ALA A 639 -36.68 10.63 -24.42
C ALA A 639 -37.79 10.95 -23.40
N ARG A 640 -37.94 10.14 -22.33
CA ARG A 640 -38.86 10.45 -21.21
C ARG A 640 -38.44 11.70 -20.43
N ASN A 641 -37.13 11.91 -20.25
CA ASN A 641 -36.62 13.10 -19.59
C ASN A 641 -36.77 14.37 -20.46
N LEU A 642 -36.63 14.23 -21.79
CA LEU A 642 -36.93 15.28 -22.76
C LEU A 642 -38.42 15.61 -22.82
N SER A 643 -39.33 14.62 -22.77
CA SER A 643 -40.78 14.88 -22.74
C SER A 643 -41.22 15.57 -21.44
N LYS A 644 -40.62 15.19 -20.29
CA LYS A 644 -40.86 15.87 -19.01
C LYS A 644 -40.34 17.32 -19.01
N ARG A 645 -39.17 17.58 -19.61
CA ARG A 645 -38.64 18.95 -19.77
C ARG A 645 -39.48 19.79 -20.75
N ALA A 646 -39.95 19.20 -21.85
CA ALA A 646 -40.84 19.88 -22.79
C ALA A 646 -42.20 20.23 -22.16
N GLN A 647 -42.78 19.34 -21.34
CA GLN A 647 -44.00 19.62 -20.58
C GLN A 647 -43.80 20.72 -19.51
N GLN A 648 -42.64 20.75 -18.83
CA GLN A 648 -42.31 21.81 -17.89
C GLN A 648 -42.09 23.17 -18.58
N GLN A 649 -41.48 23.20 -19.76
CA GLN A 649 -41.30 24.43 -20.53
C GLN A 649 -42.61 24.96 -21.13
N LEU A 650 -43.54 24.09 -21.53
CA LEU A 650 -44.88 24.48 -21.97
C LEU A 650 -45.70 25.11 -20.84
N MET A 651 -45.65 24.55 -19.63
CA MET A 651 -46.31 25.15 -18.46
C MET A 651 -45.73 26.52 -18.08
N TYR A 652 -44.42 26.70 -18.25
CA TYR A 652 -43.76 27.99 -18.00
C TYR A 652 -44.12 29.03 -19.07
N LEU A 653 -44.17 28.64 -20.35
CA LEU A 653 -44.62 29.52 -21.44
C LEU A 653 -46.07 29.95 -21.27
N ASP A 654 -46.97 29.05 -20.86
CA ASP A 654 -48.39 29.39 -20.61
C ASP A 654 -48.53 30.40 -19.47
N GLN A 655 -47.75 30.27 -18.40
CA GLN A 655 -47.74 31.26 -17.31
C GLN A 655 -47.16 32.62 -17.74
N GLU A 656 -46.11 32.61 -18.56
CA GLU A 656 -45.47 33.83 -19.05
C GLU A 656 -46.36 34.57 -20.06
N ILE A 657 -47.09 33.84 -20.90
CA ILE A 657 -48.12 34.39 -21.79
C ILE A 657 -49.29 34.96 -20.99
N LEU A 658 -49.71 34.29 -19.90
CA LEU A 658 -50.76 34.78 -19.01
C LEU A 658 -50.35 36.06 -18.27
N GLU A 659 -49.10 36.15 -17.82
CA GLU A 659 -48.48 37.34 -17.23
C GLU A 659 -48.38 38.50 -18.24
N LEU A 660 -47.93 38.22 -19.46
CA LEU A 660 -47.84 39.21 -20.54
C LEU A 660 -49.22 39.72 -20.96
N ALA A 661 -50.23 38.84 -21.05
CA ALA A 661 -51.62 39.23 -21.34
C ALA A 661 -52.22 40.13 -20.26
N LYS A 662 -51.87 39.90 -18.98
CA LYS A 662 -52.24 40.78 -17.86
C LYS A 662 -51.51 42.13 -17.93
N ARG A 663 -50.21 42.14 -18.23
CA ARG A 663 -49.42 43.38 -18.37
C ARG A 663 -49.81 44.23 -19.58
N ALA A 664 -50.26 43.60 -20.67
CA ALA A 664 -50.75 44.27 -21.87
C ALA A 664 -52.19 44.79 -21.75
N GLY A 665 -52.85 44.61 -20.60
CA GLY A 665 -54.21 45.10 -20.37
C GLY A 665 -55.31 44.36 -21.12
N LEU A 666 -55.02 43.16 -21.67
CA LEU A 666 -55.95 42.36 -22.45
C LEU A 666 -56.92 41.53 -21.57
N LEU A 667 -56.67 41.47 -20.26
CA LEU A 667 -57.53 40.80 -19.27
C LEU A 667 -58.01 41.83 -18.24
N ALA A 668 -59.27 42.23 -18.34
CA ALA A 668 -59.90 43.20 -17.43
C ALA A 668 -60.07 42.63 -16.02
N SER A 669 -59.77 43.45 -15.00
CA SER A 669 -59.98 43.13 -13.59
C SER A 669 -61.44 43.34 -13.16
N LYS A 670 -62.10 42.29 -12.67
CA LYS A 670 -62.97 42.22 -11.46
C LYS A 670 -64.05 41.15 -11.59
N MET A 671 -64.14 40.23 -10.61
CA MET A 671 -65.14 40.29 -9.53
C MET A 671 -65.05 39.04 -8.63
N GLU A 672 -64.59 39.26 -7.39
CA GLU A 672 -65.09 38.53 -6.24
C GLU A 672 -66.57 38.86 -6.03
N LEU A 673 -67.37 37.89 -5.62
CA LEU A 673 -68.56 38.07 -4.79
C LEU A 673 -68.93 36.71 -4.19
N ASP A 674 -68.74 36.57 -2.89
CA ASP A 674 -69.92 36.31 -2.07
C ASP A 674 -69.75 36.98 -0.70
N HIS A 675 -70.68 37.89 -0.44
CA HIS A 675 -70.88 38.54 0.84
C HIS A 675 -71.71 37.58 1.70
N GLN A 676 -71.19 37.25 2.88
CA GLN A 676 -71.94 36.58 3.93
C GLN A 676 -73.17 37.40 4.36
N ALA A 677 -74.28 36.69 4.59
CA ALA A 677 -75.09 36.68 5.83
C ALA A 677 -76.62 36.87 5.63
N HIS A 678 -77.37 36.15 6.47
CA HIS A 678 -78.84 36.19 6.70
C HIS A 678 -79.69 35.52 5.60
N GLU A 679 -80.67 34.64 5.83
CA GLU A 679 -81.54 34.37 6.98
C GLU A 679 -82.26 33.01 6.80
N ASN A 680 -82.20 32.15 7.82
CA ASN A 680 -83.36 31.58 8.52
C ASN A 680 -84.73 31.47 7.80
N GLY A 681 -85.22 30.22 7.70
CA GLY A 681 -86.57 29.88 8.19
C GLY A 681 -87.62 29.41 7.17
N PHE A 682 -88.06 28.16 7.37
CA PHE A 682 -89.16 27.36 6.78
C PHE A 682 -88.70 26.33 5.74
N GLY A 683 -88.89 25.01 5.89
CA GLY A 683 -89.49 24.20 6.94
C GLY A 683 -89.51 22.72 6.54
N SER A 684 -89.66 21.86 7.55
CA SER A 684 -90.27 20.52 7.56
C SER A 684 -89.73 19.39 6.65
N SER A 685 -89.26 18.33 7.35
CA SER A 685 -89.53 16.88 7.16
C SER A 685 -89.08 16.22 5.85
N THR A 686 -88.36 15.10 5.82
CA THR A 686 -88.09 14.05 6.83
C THR A 686 -87.05 13.10 6.24
N GLU A 687 -86.16 12.61 7.13
CA GLU A 687 -85.59 11.24 7.19
C GLU A 687 -84.87 10.69 5.94
N GLY A 688 -83.61 10.25 5.99
CA GLY A 688 -82.82 9.75 7.11
C GLY A 688 -82.02 8.54 6.61
N VAL A 689 -81.07 8.09 7.45
CA VAL A 689 -80.40 6.78 7.39
C VAL A 689 -79.10 6.74 6.57
N GLU A 690 -78.01 7.12 7.26
CA GLU A 690 -76.79 6.30 7.32
C GLU A 690 -77.14 4.90 7.86
N PRO A 691 -76.38 3.81 7.58
CA PRO A 691 -75.37 3.48 8.58
C PRO A 691 -74.14 2.66 8.09
N GLU A 692 -73.05 2.85 8.83
CA GLU A 692 -72.25 1.83 9.54
C GLU A 692 -71.36 0.74 8.89
N LYS A 693 -70.21 0.60 9.58
CA LYS A 693 -69.47 -0.62 10.02
C LYS A 693 -68.71 -1.41 8.95
N SER A 694 -67.40 -1.60 9.05
CA SER A 694 -66.60 -2.28 10.11
C SER A 694 -66.92 -3.77 10.26
N GLU A 695 -65.86 -4.54 10.57
CA GLU A 695 -65.78 -6.00 10.76
C GLU A 695 -65.34 -6.81 9.53
N LYS A 696 -64.42 -7.78 9.61
CA LYS A 696 -63.62 -8.32 10.74
C LYS A 696 -62.57 -9.29 10.17
N LYS A 697 -61.49 -9.39 10.95
CA LYS A 697 -60.67 -10.58 11.27
C LYS A 697 -59.84 -11.22 10.15
N THR A 698 -58.52 -11.08 10.22
CA THR A 698 -57.61 -11.90 11.05
C THR A 698 -57.57 -13.36 10.59
N GLN A 699 -56.56 -13.69 9.78
CA GLN A 699 -55.53 -14.66 10.13
C GLN A 699 -54.22 -14.27 9.46
#